data_AF-A0A8H7KLB0-F1
#
_entry.id   AF-A0A8H7KLB0-F1
#
_cell.length_a   1.000
_cell.length_b   1.000
_cell.length_c   1.000
_cell.angle_alpha   90.00
_cell.angle_beta   90.00
_cell.angle_gamma   90.00
#
_symmetry.space_group_name_H-M   'P 1'
#
loop_
_entity.id
_entity.type
_entity.pdbx_description
1 polymer ?
#
loop_
_entity_poly.entity_id
_entity_poly.type
_entity_poly.pdbx_seq_one_letter_code
_entity_poly.pdbx_strand_id
1 'polypeptide(L)'
;MLLSLPSELLLSILRHLSLPDLATCILTCKAFKAVIDDCESTVYRQAAAHPSLRLIPHDEVLFSELVPLGLVSSRFLGKAKTWKQLCRRACDVRQSWLGKGPSRTKSLHNNYHNVHRIKVDEERGFFITTHGSQAIVPFGVFNPNSGGLVVADITDGTPIWIMYSPRIRSHAHCEYAEGFLVFDRYNGMKEIWRLVSDDLNLRAPEPCEVVPQSQPDERQLSQEHIISAPGSRFKFVPHALIRPVDDIQTNAYRLSYPTLLSAGGGCLFMWDVRTGKLVERMNDIESQSPASLGTQHLNHPDGDNVLDGIRYVDVNDKYAFVCGRRSIKAFRRHTHPDPSPTATQSGSSDGSPTACCVMALFQSDLKREGKWAYEAQYVEEYELSLGILLPASPESEASTVDWLEDSHDEIPNKGDNRCVAESDEEEREENPGDKQIYLAPGRWRHPEKVVVRHILAFTSLPVTPRPKVEYGFDQPCVAMHVSPCGEHLAILGPQGRLLIIPYFERVIDRHVEDITDIMIDIQLNLSYSNSESIYLAYEHGRIAVVTSWGLYIIHPSFPAPDDFYTYPDIHVQRVATLNNTNILREVSCLQLTATAIWLNWHVELNPDGSVSSDYPSQIQSEESYERGTEVFGEIPRSLTVVSVDFGLGS
;
A
#
# COMPACT_ATOMS: atom_id res chain seq x y z
N MET A 1 -22.00 -16.75 37.62
CA MET A 1 -20.61 -17.05 37.97
C MET A 1 -19.66 -15.88 37.66
N LEU A 2 -19.65 -15.31 36.46
CA LEU A 2 -18.78 -14.15 36.17
C LEU A 2 -19.20 -12.88 36.90
N LEU A 3 -20.51 -12.63 37.03
CA LEU A 3 -21.05 -11.44 37.73
C LEU A 3 -20.89 -11.47 39.26
N SER A 4 -20.42 -12.58 39.84
CA SER A 4 -20.09 -12.65 41.28
C SER A 4 -18.62 -12.31 41.56
N LEU A 5 -17.82 -12.04 40.52
CA LEU A 5 -16.45 -11.57 40.67
C LEU A 5 -16.42 -10.08 41.02
N PRO A 6 -15.42 -9.60 41.77
CA PRO A 6 -15.11 -8.18 41.88
C PRO A 6 -14.94 -7.52 40.50
N SER A 7 -15.34 -6.25 40.39
CA SER A 7 -15.31 -5.50 39.13
C SER A 7 -13.93 -5.46 38.49
N GLU A 8 -12.86 -5.44 39.29
CA GLU A 8 -11.47 -5.43 38.83
C GLU A 8 -11.11 -6.73 38.10
N LEU A 9 -11.55 -7.88 38.63
CA LEU A 9 -11.32 -9.17 37.98
C LEU A 9 -12.16 -9.30 36.71
N LEU A 10 -13.39 -8.79 36.73
CA LEU A 10 -14.23 -8.78 35.54
C LEU A 10 -13.63 -7.91 34.44
N LEU A 11 -13.13 -6.71 34.75
CA LEU A 11 -12.41 -5.86 33.80
C LEU A 11 -11.12 -6.53 33.29
N SER A 12 -10.39 -7.23 34.17
CA SER A 12 -9.22 -8.00 33.75
C SER A 12 -9.56 -9.15 32.81
N ILE A 13 -10.79 -9.67 32.82
CA ILE A 13 -11.25 -10.67 31.83
C ILE A 13 -11.65 -9.96 30.54
N LEU A 14 -12.45 -8.89 30.64
CA LEU A 14 -12.95 -8.14 29.49
C LEU A 14 -11.83 -7.55 28.62
N ARG A 15 -10.66 -7.24 29.20
CA ARG A 15 -9.50 -6.73 28.46
C ARG A 15 -8.99 -7.66 27.34
N HIS A 16 -9.30 -8.95 27.43
CA HIS A 16 -8.87 -9.97 26.46
C HIS A 16 -9.91 -10.21 25.35
N LEU A 17 -11.03 -9.50 25.40
CA LEU A 17 -12.11 -9.65 24.44
C LEU A 17 -11.97 -8.64 23.30
N SER A 18 -12.28 -9.08 22.09
CA SER A 18 -12.42 -8.19 20.94
C SER A 18 -13.70 -7.36 21.04
N LEU A 19 -13.84 -6.30 20.23
CA LEU A 19 -15.08 -5.52 20.18
C LEU A 19 -16.33 -6.37 19.84
N PRO A 20 -16.28 -7.30 18.86
CA PRO A 20 -17.39 -8.24 18.63
C PRO A 20 -17.76 -9.08 19.86
N ASP A 21 -16.77 -9.55 20.61
CA ASP A 21 -17.01 -10.35 21.81
C ASP A 21 -17.61 -9.48 22.93
N LEU A 22 -17.12 -8.25 23.10
CA LEU A 22 -17.70 -7.28 24.03
C LEU A 22 -19.15 -6.94 23.67
N ALA A 23 -19.47 -6.79 22.38
CA ALA A 23 -20.83 -6.59 21.91
C ALA A 23 -21.73 -7.79 22.26
N THR A 24 -21.21 -9.01 22.07
CA THR A 24 -21.89 -10.25 22.47
C THR A 24 -22.13 -10.28 23.98
N CYS A 25 -21.14 -9.92 24.80
CA CYS A 25 -21.28 -9.82 26.27
C CYS A 25 -22.42 -8.87 26.67
N ILE A 26 -22.52 -7.69 26.04
CA ILE A 26 -23.59 -6.72 26.31
C ILE A 26 -24.98 -7.32 26.03
N LEU A 27 -25.08 -8.21 25.04
CA LEU A 27 -26.34 -8.84 24.65
C LEU A 27 -26.72 -10.05 25.54
N THR A 28 -25.81 -10.56 26.38
CA THR A 28 -26.09 -11.74 27.22
C THR A 28 -27.12 -11.47 28.32
N CYS A 29 -26.97 -10.40 29.09
CA CYS A 29 -27.93 -10.01 30.13
C CYS A 29 -27.77 -8.54 30.56
N LYS A 30 -28.82 -7.99 31.20
CA LYS A 30 -28.85 -6.60 31.68
C LYS A 30 -27.73 -6.28 32.68
N ALA A 31 -27.33 -7.23 33.51
CA ALA A 31 -26.29 -7.03 34.51
C ALA A 31 -24.90 -6.88 33.87
N PHE A 32 -24.59 -7.67 32.83
CA PHE A 32 -23.34 -7.51 32.06
C PHE A 32 -23.29 -6.17 31.35
N LYS A 33 -24.41 -5.77 30.72
CA LYS A 33 -24.54 -4.45 30.11
C LYS A 33 -24.29 -3.34 31.15
N ALA A 34 -24.90 -3.42 32.33
CA ALA A 34 -24.74 -2.42 33.38
C ALA A 34 -23.26 -2.26 33.79
N VAL A 35 -22.53 -3.37 34.01
CA VAL A 35 -21.09 -3.29 34.34
C VAL A 35 -20.29 -2.62 33.22
N ILE A 36 -20.54 -2.97 31.96
CA ILE A 36 -19.82 -2.37 30.83
C ILE A 36 -20.17 -0.89 30.66
N ASP A 37 -21.42 -0.50 30.89
CA ASP A 37 -21.84 0.91 30.87
C ASP A 37 -21.17 1.69 32.01
N ASP A 38 -21.15 1.14 33.23
CA ASP A 38 -20.54 1.78 34.42
C ASP A 38 -19.01 1.93 34.27
N CYS A 39 -18.37 1.01 33.55
CA CYS A 39 -16.93 1.01 33.30
C CYS A 39 -16.56 1.35 31.84
N GLU A 40 -17.45 2.05 31.11
CA GLU A 40 -17.36 2.22 29.65
C GLU A 40 -15.97 2.73 29.22
N SER A 41 -15.46 3.78 29.85
CA SER A 41 -14.17 4.37 29.51
C SER A 41 -13.03 3.34 29.60
N THR A 42 -12.97 2.57 30.69
CA THR A 42 -11.92 1.56 30.92
C THR A 42 -12.03 0.42 29.92
N VAL A 43 -13.24 -0.11 29.70
CA VAL A 43 -13.47 -1.24 28.78
C VAL A 43 -13.07 -0.86 27.36
N TYR A 44 -13.52 0.29 26.86
CA TYR A 44 -13.20 0.71 25.50
C TYR A 44 -11.76 1.20 25.34
N ARG A 45 -11.11 1.69 26.40
CA ARG A 45 -9.65 1.95 26.37
C ARG A 45 -8.87 0.65 26.26
N GLN A 46 -9.27 -0.39 26.99
CA GLN A 46 -8.69 -1.73 26.86
C GLN A 46 -8.93 -2.32 25.46
N ALA A 47 -10.14 -2.14 24.91
CA ALA A 47 -10.44 -2.55 23.54
C ALA A 47 -9.58 -1.79 22.51
N ALA A 48 -9.30 -0.50 22.73
CA ALA A 48 -8.40 0.28 21.88
C ALA A 48 -6.95 -0.24 21.89
N ALA A 49 -6.49 -0.78 23.03
CA ALA A 49 -5.18 -1.43 23.18
C ALA A 49 -5.15 -2.89 22.67
N HIS A 50 -6.32 -3.50 22.46
CA HIS A 50 -6.43 -4.91 22.08
C HIS A 50 -5.78 -5.17 20.71
N PRO A 51 -5.12 -6.34 20.48
CA PRO A 51 -4.48 -6.68 19.21
C PRO A 51 -5.35 -6.60 17.96
N SER A 52 -6.68 -6.59 18.11
CA SER A 52 -7.64 -6.45 17.00
C SER A 52 -7.81 -5.00 16.51
N LEU A 53 -7.53 -4.00 17.34
CA LEU A 53 -7.64 -2.58 16.97
C LEU A 53 -6.29 -1.86 16.96
N ARG A 54 -5.40 -2.15 17.92
CA ARG A 54 -4.05 -1.59 18.04
C ARG A 54 -4.00 -0.05 17.86
N LEU A 55 -4.99 0.67 18.41
CA LEU A 55 -5.03 2.13 18.34
C LEU A 55 -4.08 2.79 19.33
N ILE A 56 -3.76 2.08 20.42
CA ILE A 56 -2.80 2.50 21.45
C ILE A 56 -1.93 1.31 21.86
N PRO A 57 -0.70 1.53 22.34
CA PRO A 57 0.20 0.44 22.74
C PRO A 57 -0.21 -0.25 24.04
N HIS A 58 -0.84 0.48 24.98
CA HIS A 58 -1.28 -0.04 26.28
C HIS A 58 -2.47 0.79 26.82
N ASP A 59 -3.17 0.26 27.81
CA ASP A 59 -4.39 0.87 28.39
C ASP A 59 -4.12 1.97 29.44
N GLU A 60 -2.86 2.35 29.67
CA GLU A 60 -2.51 3.51 30.51
C GLU A 60 -2.56 4.85 29.76
N VAL A 61 -2.59 4.82 28.42
CA VAL A 61 -2.67 6.04 27.59
C VAL A 61 -3.96 6.81 27.88
N LEU A 62 -3.84 8.13 28.06
CA LEU A 62 -5.00 9.01 28.23
C LEU A 62 -5.58 9.43 26.87
N PHE A 63 -6.90 9.66 26.83
CA PHE A 63 -7.56 10.05 25.58
C PHE A 63 -7.01 11.38 25.03
N SER A 64 -6.60 12.30 25.90
CA SER A 64 -5.98 13.58 25.53
C SER A 64 -4.58 13.45 24.93
N GLU A 65 -3.90 12.32 25.14
CA GLU A 65 -2.53 12.09 24.66
C GLU A 65 -2.49 11.48 23.25
N LEU A 66 -3.64 11.01 22.74
CA LEU A 66 -3.78 10.33 21.47
C LEU A 66 -3.14 11.08 20.28
N VAL A 67 -3.47 12.36 20.11
CA VAL A 67 -2.93 13.20 19.03
C VAL A 67 -1.52 13.71 19.37
N PRO A 68 -1.24 14.25 20.57
CA PRO A 68 0.12 14.72 20.91
C PRO A 68 1.20 13.64 20.82
N LEU A 69 0.87 12.37 21.10
CA LEU A 69 1.81 11.25 20.98
C LEU A 69 1.91 10.67 19.56
N GLY A 70 1.08 11.14 18.61
CA GLY A 70 1.02 10.59 17.24
C GLY A 70 0.37 9.21 17.16
N LEU A 71 -0.41 8.79 18.16
CA LEU A 71 -1.05 7.46 18.15
C LEU A 71 -2.23 7.40 17.17
N VAL A 72 -2.92 8.53 16.99
CA VAL A 72 -3.94 8.72 15.96
C VAL A 72 -3.85 10.14 15.40
N SER A 73 -4.06 10.29 14.09
CA SER A 73 -4.11 11.62 13.48
C SER A 73 -5.38 12.38 13.93
N SER A 74 -5.35 13.71 13.91
CA SER A 74 -6.55 14.54 14.14
C SER A 74 -7.68 14.18 13.19
N ARG A 75 -7.33 13.79 11.95
CA ARG A 75 -8.27 13.33 10.93
C ARG A 75 -8.90 11.98 11.29
N PHE A 76 -8.10 11.03 11.78
CA PHE A 76 -8.59 9.75 12.28
C PHE A 76 -9.40 9.91 13.57
N LEU A 77 -9.06 10.83 14.47
CA LEU A 77 -9.85 11.11 15.68
C LEU A 77 -11.21 11.73 15.33
N GLY A 78 -11.23 12.66 14.38
CA GLY A 78 -12.45 13.33 13.92
C GLY A 78 -13.19 14.00 15.08
N LYS A 79 -14.48 13.65 15.25
CA LYS A 79 -15.35 14.19 16.32
C LYS A 79 -15.38 13.31 17.58
N ALA A 80 -14.61 12.23 17.65
CA ALA A 80 -14.64 11.33 18.80
C ALA A 80 -14.09 12.02 20.05
N LYS A 81 -14.84 11.95 21.14
CA LYS A 81 -14.50 12.53 22.46
C LYS A 81 -14.34 11.47 23.55
N THR A 82 -14.66 10.22 23.25
CA THR A 82 -14.58 9.09 24.20
C THR A 82 -13.94 7.87 23.54
N TRP A 83 -13.40 6.96 24.36
CA TRP A 83 -12.83 5.69 23.89
C TRP A 83 -13.80 4.85 23.08
N LYS A 84 -15.07 4.81 23.48
CA LYS A 84 -16.13 4.11 22.75
C LYS A 84 -16.38 4.71 21.37
N GLN A 85 -16.41 6.04 21.27
CA GLN A 85 -16.57 6.74 19.99
C GLN A 85 -15.36 6.51 19.09
N LEU A 86 -14.14 6.50 19.64
CA LEU A 86 -12.93 6.19 18.90
C LEU A 86 -12.91 4.74 18.38
N CYS A 87 -13.27 3.77 19.22
CA CYS A 87 -13.39 2.37 18.85
C CYS A 87 -14.42 2.17 17.73
N ARG A 88 -15.58 2.81 17.85
CA ARG A 88 -16.61 2.80 16.79
C ARG A 88 -16.05 3.38 15.49
N ARG A 89 -15.41 4.56 15.57
CA ARG A 89 -14.81 5.21 14.40
C ARG A 89 -13.76 4.35 13.73
N ALA A 90 -12.94 3.62 14.49
CA ALA A 90 -11.97 2.68 13.92
C ALA A 90 -12.65 1.53 13.17
N CYS A 91 -13.77 1.01 13.70
CA CYS A 91 -14.60 0.04 12.97
C CYS A 91 -15.19 0.63 11.69
N ASP A 92 -15.76 1.83 11.75
CA ASP A 92 -16.36 2.50 10.59
C ASP A 92 -15.32 2.73 9.49
N VAL A 93 -14.14 3.26 9.85
CA VAL A 93 -12.99 3.44 8.96
C VAL A 93 -12.60 2.10 8.33
N ARG A 94 -12.49 1.03 9.13
CA ARG A 94 -12.18 -0.31 8.62
C ARG A 94 -13.23 -0.80 7.63
N GLN A 95 -14.53 -0.62 7.90
CA GLN A 95 -15.59 -1.04 6.99
C GLN A 95 -15.56 -0.26 5.67
N SER A 96 -15.32 1.05 5.71
CA SER A 96 -15.14 1.87 4.51
C SER A 96 -13.94 1.41 3.68
N TRP A 97 -12.82 1.11 4.32
CA TRP A 97 -11.63 0.52 3.68
C TRP A 97 -11.89 -0.85 3.04
N LEU A 98 -12.88 -1.61 3.54
CA LEU A 98 -13.34 -2.89 2.98
C LEU A 98 -14.46 -2.72 1.94
N GLY A 99 -14.88 -1.49 1.63
CA GLY A 99 -15.96 -1.21 0.68
C GLY A 99 -17.36 -1.46 1.23
N LYS A 100 -17.47 -1.75 2.52
CA LYS A 100 -18.73 -1.98 3.23
C LYS A 100 -19.26 -0.70 3.89
N GLY A 101 -18.50 0.38 3.82
CA GLY A 101 -18.84 1.70 4.36
C GLY A 101 -18.67 2.83 3.33
N PRO A 102 -19.15 4.03 3.65
CA PRO A 102 -19.06 5.19 2.77
C PRO A 102 -17.60 5.63 2.55
N SER A 103 -17.30 6.11 1.34
CA SER A 103 -16.05 6.81 1.03
C SER A 103 -16.35 8.12 0.30
N ARG A 104 -15.44 9.09 0.38
CA ARG A 104 -15.59 10.40 -0.29
C ARG A 104 -14.37 10.72 -1.11
N THR A 105 -14.57 11.07 -2.38
CA THR A 105 -13.48 11.57 -3.23
C THR A 105 -13.37 13.09 -3.10
N LYS A 106 -12.14 13.60 -3.00
CA LYS A 106 -11.86 15.04 -2.92
C LYS A 106 -10.73 15.41 -3.87
N SER A 107 -10.95 16.41 -4.72
CA SER A 107 -9.86 17.10 -5.44
C SER A 107 -9.30 18.19 -4.56
N LEU A 108 -7.99 18.19 -4.40
CA LEU A 108 -7.22 19.15 -3.63
C LEU A 108 -6.22 19.82 -4.56
N HIS A 109 -5.82 21.04 -4.20
CA HIS A 109 -4.68 21.71 -4.83
C HIS A 109 -4.89 22.11 -6.31
N ASN A 110 -6.11 22.52 -6.67
CA ASN A 110 -6.49 22.82 -8.07
C ASN A 110 -5.72 23.98 -8.73
N ASN A 111 -5.02 24.82 -7.95
CA ASN A 111 -4.27 25.96 -8.48
C ASN A 111 -2.84 25.60 -8.93
N TYR A 112 -2.39 24.36 -8.67
CA TYR A 112 -1.07 23.89 -9.07
C TYR A 112 -1.22 22.59 -9.83
N HIS A 113 -0.87 22.63 -11.11
CA HIS A 113 -1.08 21.53 -12.04
C HIS A 113 0.17 20.65 -12.16
N ASN A 114 0.08 19.59 -12.97
CA ASN A 114 1.23 18.74 -13.32
C ASN A 114 1.95 18.14 -12.09
N VAL A 115 1.17 17.69 -11.10
CA VAL A 115 1.68 16.99 -9.91
C VAL A 115 2.32 15.66 -10.32
N HIS A 116 3.54 15.43 -9.85
CA HIS A 116 4.32 14.22 -10.14
C HIS A 116 4.50 13.29 -8.94
N ARG A 117 4.98 13.81 -7.80
CA ARG A 117 5.08 13.04 -6.55
C ARG A 117 4.19 13.62 -5.48
N ILE A 118 3.69 12.76 -4.61
CA ILE A 118 2.92 13.10 -3.42
C ILE A 118 3.55 12.38 -2.23
N LYS A 119 3.73 13.09 -1.12
CA LYS A 119 3.98 12.50 0.20
C LYS A 119 3.00 13.11 1.19
N VAL A 120 2.48 12.32 2.12
CA VAL A 120 1.42 12.77 3.02
C VAL A 120 1.85 12.51 4.46
N ASP A 121 1.72 13.53 5.30
CA ASP A 121 1.86 13.43 6.74
C ASP A 121 0.49 13.69 7.36
N GLU A 122 -0.31 12.64 7.54
CA GLU A 122 -1.67 12.79 8.06
C GLU A 122 -1.67 13.21 9.55
N GLU A 123 -0.67 12.77 10.30
CA GLU A 123 -0.51 13.12 11.73
C GLU A 123 -0.24 14.61 11.90
N ARG A 124 0.69 15.15 11.10
CA ARG A 124 0.97 16.60 11.08
C ARG A 124 0.01 17.36 10.16
N GLY A 125 -0.90 16.69 9.46
CA GLY A 125 -2.00 17.30 8.71
C GLY A 125 -1.58 18.08 7.46
N PHE A 126 -0.60 17.60 6.69
CA PHE A 126 -0.22 18.22 5.42
C PHE A 126 0.16 17.17 4.36
N PHE A 127 0.25 17.61 3.12
CA PHE A 127 0.88 16.84 2.05
C PHE A 127 1.90 17.68 1.29
N ILE A 128 2.82 17.00 0.62
CA ILE A 128 3.91 17.56 -0.16
C ILE A 128 3.73 17.10 -1.60
N THR A 129 3.82 18.02 -2.55
CA THR A 129 3.81 17.73 -3.99
C THR A 129 5.07 18.24 -4.65
N THR A 130 5.60 17.47 -5.61
CA THR A 130 6.50 17.99 -6.65
C THR A 130 5.78 18.09 -7.97
N HIS A 131 6.18 19.05 -8.78
CA HIS A 131 5.52 19.37 -10.02
C HIS A 131 6.46 19.30 -11.22
N GLY A 132 5.90 19.00 -12.38
CA GLY A 132 6.58 19.17 -13.66
C GLY A 132 6.75 20.64 -14.03
N SER A 133 7.32 20.87 -15.22
CA SER A 133 7.54 22.19 -15.77
C SER A 133 6.24 22.99 -15.87
N GLN A 134 6.32 24.31 -15.71
CA GLN A 134 5.21 25.26 -15.90
C GLN A 134 4.08 25.21 -14.84
N ALA A 135 4.21 24.38 -13.80
CA ALA A 135 3.17 24.17 -12.81
C ALA A 135 3.07 25.23 -11.70
N ILE A 136 4.18 25.88 -11.35
CA ILE A 136 4.26 26.84 -10.25
C ILE A 136 4.70 28.18 -10.83
N VAL A 137 3.74 28.96 -11.31
CA VAL A 137 3.96 30.32 -11.80
C VAL A 137 3.15 31.32 -10.98
N PRO A 138 3.65 31.76 -9.81
CA PRO A 138 3.07 32.92 -9.18
C PRO A 138 3.46 34.23 -9.88
N PHE A 139 4.49 34.24 -10.76
CA PHE A 139 5.10 35.48 -11.27
C PHE A 139 5.58 35.49 -12.74
N GLY A 140 5.12 34.58 -13.60
CA GLY A 140 5.39 34.68 -15.05
C GLY A 140 6.85 34.49 -15.50
N VAL A 141 7.75 34.01 -14.64
CA VAL A 141 9.12 33.64 -15.02
C VAL A 141 9.12 32.19 -15.51
N PHE A 142 9.17 32.03 -16.84
CA PHE A 142 9.22 30.73 -17.50
C PHE A 142 10.64 30.16 -17.43
N ASN A 143 10.81 29.05 -16.70
CA ASN A 143 11.91 28.14 -16.95
C ASN A 143 11.30 26.76 -17.26
N PRO A 144 11.35 26.29 -18.52
CA PRO A 144 10.72 25.04 -18.94
C PRO A 144 11.38 23.81 -18.31
N ASN A 145 12.52 23.96 -17.65
CA ASN A 145 13.19 22.86 -16.97
C ASN A 145 12.91 22.88 -15.45
N SER A 146 12.59 24.02 -14.84
CA SER A 146 12.35 24.02 -13.39
C SER A 146 11.00 23.42 -13.02
N GLY A 147 11.02 22.48 -12.08
CA GLY A 147 9.83 22.03 -11.37
C GLY A 147 9.53 22.94 -10.19
N GLY A 148 8.76 22.44 -9.25
CA GLY A 148 8.54 23.12 -7.99
C GLY A 148 8.00 22.17 -6.92
N LEU A 149 8.02 22.64 -5.68
CA LEU A 149 7.60 21.87 -4.51
C LEU A 149 6.60 22.68 -3.69
N VAL A 150 5.48 22.08 -3.34
CA VAL A 150 4.46 22.70 -2.49
C VAL A 150 4.17 21.79 -1.30
N VAL A 151 4.06 22.41 -0.13
CA VAL A 151 3.50 21.81 1.07
C VAL A 151 2.18 22.50 1.34
N ALA A 152 1.11 21.72 1.46
CA ALA A 152 -0.25 22.24 1.60
C ALA A 152 -1.00 21.54 2.73
N ASP A 153 -1.97 22.24 3.32
CA ASP A 153 -2.81 21.68 4.37
C ASP A 153 -3.65 20.52 3.83
N ILE A 154 -3.71 19.43 4.58
CA ILE A 154 -4.41 18.20 4.17
C ILE A 154 -5.92 18.41 4.04
N THR A 155 -6.46 19.42 4.74
CA THR A 155 -7.89 19.63 4.87
C THR A 155 -8.45 20.30 3.64
N ASP A 156 -7.79 21.31 3.08
CA ASP A 156 -8.32 22.14 1.99
C ASP A 156 -7.34 22.37 0.83
N GLY A 157 -6.09 21.93 0.97
CA GLY A 157 -5.05 22.11 -0.05
C GLY A 157 -4.45 23.51 -0.07
N THR A 158 -4.72 24.34 0.94
CA THR A 158 -4.13 25.68 1.09
C THR A 158 -2.60 25.56 1.23
N PRO A 159 -1.80 26.26 0.41
CA PRO A 159 -0.35 26.18 0.49
C PRO A 159 0.18 26.78 1.79
N ILE A 160 1.04 26.03 2.46
CA ILE A 160 1.71 26.39 3.72
C ILE A 160 3.14 26.86 3.42
N TRP A 161 3.84 26.13 2.55
CA TRP A 161 5.23 26.39 2.19
C TRP A 161 5.44 26.01 0.73
N ILE A 162 6.11 26.86 -0.05
CA ILE A 162 6.34 26.66 -1.49
C ILE A 162 7.82 26.91 -1.77
N MET A 163 8.42 26.05 -2.59
CA MET A 163 9.72 26.29 -3.20
C MET A 163 9.62 26.23 -4.73
N TYR A 164 9.97 27.35 -5.37
CA TYR A 164 10.02 27.49 -6.83
C TYR A 164 11.46 27.77 -7.26
N SER A 165 12.36 26.82 -7.00
CA SER A 165 13.79 27.01 -7.28
C SER A 165 14.18 26.35 -8.60
N PRO A 166 15.05 26.98 -9.42
CA PRO A 166 15.60 26.34 -10.62
C PRO A 166 16.44 25.08 -10.32
N ARG A 167 16.68 24.79 -9.03
CA ARG A 167 17.37 23.61 -8.53
C ARG A 167 16.47 22.38 -8.45
N ILE A 168 15.16 22.58 -8.33
CA ILE A 168 14.18 21.51 -8.37
C ILE A 168 13.99 21.15 -9.84
N ARG A 169 14.34 19.92 -10.19
CA ARG A 169 14.09 19.43 -11.55
C ARG A 169 12.59 19.29 -11.81
N SER A 170 12.18 19.49 -13.05
CA SER A 170 10.86 19.05 -13.50
C SER A 170 10.67 17.56 -13.14
N HIS A 171 9.52 17.23 -12.55
CA HIS A 171 9.22 15.87 -12.08
C HIS A 171 10.26 15.34 -11.07
N ALA A 172 10.76 16.22 -10.18
CA ALA A 172 11.66 15.82 -9.10
C ALA A 172 11.07 14.67 -8.28
N HIS A 173 11.90 13.67 -7.99
CA HIS A 173 11.52 12.64 -7.05
C HIS A 173 11.51 13.29 -5.66
N CYS A 174 10.55 12.90 -4.83
CA CYS A 174 10.41 13.43 -3.49
C CYS A 174 10.13 12.28 -2.52
N GLU A 175 10.85 12.26 -1.41
CA GLU A 175 10.65 11.36 -0.29
C GLU A 175 10.47 12.19 0.98
N TYR A 176 9.65 11.70 1.91
CA TYR A 176 9.41 12.37 3.18
C TYR A 176 9.14 11.31 4.25
N ALA A 177 9.76 11.49 5.41
CA ALA A 177 9.48 10.70 6.62
C ALA A 177 9.98 11.46 7.85
N GLU A 178 9.22 11.40 8.95
CA GLU A 178 9.61 11.94 10.26
C GLU A 178 10.12 13.39 10.25
N GLY A 179 9.52 14.25 9.44
CA GLY A 179 9.91 15.66 9.35
C GLY A 179 11.14 15.92 8.48
N PHE A 180 11.67 14.92 7.77
CA PHE A 180 12.75 15.10 6.80
C PHE A 180 12.20 14.95 5.38
N LEU A 181 12.34 16.02 4.60
CA LEU A 181 11.99 16.09 3.18
C LEU A 181 13.25 15.93 2.34
N VAL A 182 13.22 15.03 1.36
CA VAL A 182 14.34 14.74 0.45
C VAL A 182 13.90 14.83 -1.00
N PHE A 183 14.59 15.64 -1.80
CA PHE A 183 14.39 15.71 -3.25
C PHE A 183 15.70 15.85 -4.01
N ASP A 184 15.71 15.46 -5.28
CA ASP A 184 16.90 15.43 -6.11
C ASP A 184 17.10 16.69 -6.96
N ARG A 185 18.38 17.04 -7.14
CA ARG A 185 18.86 18.10 -8.05
C ARG A 185 19.26 17.50 -9.40
N TYR A 186 19.43 18.37 -10.40
CA TYR A 186 19.92 18.02 -11.74
C TYR A 186 21.28 17.30 -11.80
N ASN A 187 22.13 17.47 -10.80
CA ASN A 187 23.48 16.90 -10.76
C ASN A 187 23.57 15.61 -9.91
N GLY A 188 22.43 14.99 -9.59
CA GLY A 188 22.35 13.75 -8.80
C GLY A 188 22.47 13.97 -7.28
N MET A 189 22.75 15.20 -6.84
CA MET A 189 22.73 15.57 -5.42
C MET A 189 21.30 15.52 -4.86
N LYS A 190 21.17 15.31 -3.55
CA LYS A 190 19.86 15.28 -2.87
C LYS A 190 19.84 16.31 -1.76
N GLU A 191 18.88 17.23 -1.83
CA GLU A 191 18.65 18.18 -0.76
C GLU A 191 17.82 17.53 0.34
N ILE A 192 18.25 17.70 1.58
CA ILE A 192 17.52 17.30 2.78
C ILE A 192 17.08 18.55 3.52
N TRP A 193 15.78 18.65 3.77
CA TRP A 193 15.14 19.74 4.47
C TRP A 193 14.48 19.20 5.74
N ARG A 194 14.63 19.92 6.84
CA ARG A 194 14.09 19.53 8.14
C ARG A 194 12.90 20.40 8.51
N LEU A 195 11.84 19.75 8.95
CA LEU A 195 10.66 20.41 9.50
C LEU A 195 11.02 21.10 10.82
N VAL A 196 10.60 22.36 10.94
CA VAL A 196 10.65 23.12 12.19
C VAL A 196 9.30 23.76 12.44
N SER A 197 8.90 23.79 13.69
CA SER A 197 7.61 24.32 14.12
C SER A 197 7.77 24.99 15.47
N ASP A 198 7.09 26.12 15.64
CA ASP A 198 6.93 26.77 16.94
C ASP A 198 5.66 26.27 17.67
N ASP A 199 4.87 25.41 17.01
CA ASP A 199 3.69 24.77 17.60
C ASP A 199 4.13 23.57 18.44
N LEU A 200 3.99 23.69 19.76
CA LEU A 200 4.34 22.64 20.73
C LEU A 200 3.54 21.35 20.53
N ASN A 201 2.40 21.41 19.82
CA ASN A 201 1.60 20.23 19.52
C ASN A 201 2.09 19.50 18.25
N LEU A 202 2.97 20.12 17.47
CA LEU A 202 3.53 19.54 16.26
C LEU A 202 4.93 19.01 16.54
N ARG A 203 5.06 17.69 16.53
CA ARG A 203 6.32 17.00 16.80
C ARG A 203 7.31 17.24 15.66
N ALA A 204 8.20 18.23 15.78
CA ALA A 204 9.28 18.45 14.83
C ALA A 204 10.55 17.67 15.24
N PRO A 205 11.36 17.17 14.29
CA PRO A 205 12.62 16.51 14.63
C PRO A 205 13.63 17.50 15.24
N GLU A 206 14.31 17.05 16.29
CA GLU A 206 15.35 17.83 16.96
C GLU A 206 16.51 18.18 16.02
N PRO A 207 17.17 19.34 16.21
CA PRO A 207 18.37 19.67 15.49
C PRO A 207 19.46 18.60 15.70
N CYS A 208 20.03 18.12 14.60
CA CYS A 208 21.14 17.18 14.61
C CYS A 208 22.35 17.81 13.91
N GLU A 209 23.55 17.55 14.43
CA GLU A 209 24.78 18.01 13.78
C GLU A 209 24.99 17.25 12.46
N VAL A 210 25.13 18.01 11.38
CA VAL A 210 25.37 17.48 10.04
C VAL A 210 26.86 17.38 9.78
N VAL A 211 27.29 16.23 9.24
CA VAL A 211 28.71 16.00 8.93
C VAL A 211 29.24 17.03 7.92
N PRO A 212 30.50 17.48 8.01
CA PRO A 212 31.05 18.57 7.18
C PRO A 212 30.83 18.38 5.67
N GLN A 213 31.03 17.16 5.17
CA GLN A 213 30.87 16.81 3.75
C GLN A 213 29.42 16.85 3.23
N SER A 214 28.44 16.91 4.13
CA SER A 214 27.02 16.93 3.81
C SER A 214 26.37 18.26 4.22
N GLN A 215 27.16 19.27 4.57
CA GLN A 215 26.65 20.60 4.87
C GLN A 215 25.91 21.21 3.67
N PRO A 216 24.79 21.94 3.91
CA PRO A 216 24.11 22.71 2.89
C PRO A 216 25.06 23.67 2.17
N ASP A 217 24.85 23.84 0.86
CA ASP A 217 25.57 24.86 0.09
C ASP A 217 24.83 26.21 0.10
N GLU A 218 25.48 27.27 -0.38
CA GLU A 218 24.90 28.63 -0.45
C GLU A 218 23.55 28.64 -1.17
N ARG A 219 23.41 27.79 -2.19
CA ARG A 219 22.17 27.62 -2.93
C ARG A 219 21.05 27.09 -2.04
N GLN A 220 21.30 26.03 -1.27
CA GLN A 220 20.33 25.48 -0.32
C GLN A 220 19.97 26.46 0.78
N LEU A 221 20.94 27.23 1.28
CA LEU A 221 20.74 28.23 2.33
C LEU A 221 19.90 29.42 1.87
N SER A 222 19.93 29.76 0.58
CA SER A 222 19.15 30.86 0.01
C SER A 222 17.63 30.66 0.17
N GLN A 223 16.97 31.70 0.69
CA GLN A 223 15.52 31.77 0.87
C GLN A 223 14.80 32.47 -0.29
N GLU A 224 15.52 32.95 -1.32
CA GLU A 224 14.98 33.79 -2.41
C GLU A 224 13.83 33.13 -3.20
N HIS A 225 13.76 31.79 -3.17
CA HIS A 225 12.79 31.00 -3.92
C HIS A 225 11.78 30.28 -3.01
N ILE A 226 11.63 30.74 -1.78
CA ILE A 226 10.77 30.13 -0.77
C ILE A 226 9.67 31.12 -0.38
N ILE A 227 8.42 30.68 -0.46
CA ILE A 227 7.25 31.40 0.07
C ILE A 227 6.69 30.57 1.22
N SER A 228 6.46 31.21 2.37
CA SER A 228 5.76 30.61 3.51
C SER A 228 4.49 31.40 3.80
N ALA A 229 3.41 30.71 4.13
CA ALA A 229 2.17 31.35 4.55
C ALA A 229 2.41 32.19 5.83
N PRO A 230 1.87 33.42 5.92
CA PRO A 230 1.93 34.21 7.14
C PRO A 230 1.32 33.45 8.32
N GLY A 231 2.05 33.39 9.44
CA GLY A 231 1.58 32.65 10.62
C GLY A 231 1.53 31.13 10.42
N SER A 232 2.25 30.59 9.43
CA SER A 232 2.36 29.15 9.23
C SER A 232 2.80 28.44 10.51
N ARG A 233 2.09 27.36 10.86
CA ARG A 233 2.38 26.50 12.01
C ARG A 233 3.71 25.76 11.91
N PHE A 234 4.30 25.63 10.71
CA PHE A 234 5.63 25.06 10.52
C PHE A 234 6.30 25.56 9.23
N LYS A 235 7.57 25.26 9.07
CA LYS A 235 8.31 25.45 7.81
C LYS A 235 9.38 24.37 7.65
N PHE A 236 9.91 24.25 6.44
CA PHE A 236 11.11 23.45 6.19
C PHE A 236 12.34 24.35 6.13
N VAL A 237 13.42 23.93 6.79
CA VAL A 237 14.72 24.61 6.77
C VAL A 237 15.79 23.74 6.12
N PRO A 238 16.80 24.34 5.48
CA PRO A 238 17.97 23.63 4.98
C PRO A 238 18.59 22.77 6.08
N HIS A 239 18.86 21.50 5.79
CA HIS A 239 19.44 20.57 6.77
C HIS A 239 20.75 19.96 6.27
N ALA A 240 20.70 19.21 5.17
CA ALA A 240 21.89 18.57 4.60
C ALA A 240 21.82 18.50 3.06
N LEU A 241 22.98 18.29 2.43
CA LEU A 241 23.13 18.07 0.99
C LEU A 241 23.96 16.81 0.75
N ILE A 242 23.32 15.76 0.24
CA ILE A 242 24.00 14.52 -0.12
C ILE A 242 24.58 14.67 -1.53
N ARG A 243 25.89 14.45 -1.63
CA ARG A 243 26.65 14.53 -2.88
C ARG A 243 26.94 13.13 -3.42
N PRO A 244 26.97 12.93 -4.75
CA PRO A 244 27.45 11.69 -5.35
C PRO A 244 28.82 11.29 -4.78
N VAL A 245 28.96 10.02 -4.40
CA VAL A 245 30.23 9.45 -3.95
C VAL A 245 30.97 8.95 -5.17
N ASP A 246 32.26 9.27 -5.29
CA ASP A 246 33.11 8.91 -6.44
C ASP A 246 32.49 9.29 -7.80
N ASP A 247 31.72 10.40 -7.84
CA ASP A 247 30.96 10.87 -9.00
C ASP A 247 29.96 9.84 -9.59
N ILE A 248 29.59 8.83 -8.80
CA ILE A 248 28.61 7.80 -9.20
C ILE A 248 27.20 8.40 -9.18
N GLN A 249 26.59 8.47 -10.36
CA GLN A 249 25.19 8.87 -10.51
C GLN A 249 24.26 7.79 -9.97
N THR A 250 23.30 8.20 -9.15
CA THR A 250 22.27 7.32 -8.59
C THR A 250 20.96 7.51 -9.33
N ASN A 251 20.31 6.42 -9.72
CA ASN A 251 19.10 6.46 -10.55
C ASN A 251 17.82 6.16 -9.75
N ALA A 252 17.95 5.59 -8.55
CA ALA A 252 16.84 5.28 -7.67
C ALA A 252 17.21 5.61 -6.22
N TYR A 253 16.24 6.09 -5.45
CA TYR A 253 16.39 6.24 -4.00
C TYR A 253 15.05 6.11 -3.28
N ARG A 254 15.12 5.72 -2.01
CA ARG A 254 13.97 5.55 -1.12
C ARG A 254 14.36 5.94 0.29
N LEU A 255 13.46 6.65 0.97
CA LEU A 255 13.59 6.97 2.39
C LEU A 255 12.72 6.00 3.21
N SER A 256 13.36 5.27 4.11
CA SER A 256 12.73 4.57 5.22
C SER A 256 13.44 5.04 6.48
N TYR A 257 12.79 5.94 7.24
CA TYR A 257 13.46 6.73 8.26
C TYR A 257 14.18 5.85 9.30
N PRO A 258 15.45 6.17 9.66
CA PRO A 258 16.23 7.35 9.25
C PRO A 258 17.11 7.13 8.01
N THR A 259 16.95 6.01 7.31
CA THR A 259 17.83 5.58 6.21
C THR A 259 17.33 6.08 4.85
N LEU A 260 18.13 6.91 4.18
CA LEU A 260 17.99 7.18 2.76
C LEU A 260 18.86 6.21 1.97
N LEU A 261 18.24 5.23 1.32
CA LEU A 261 18.90 4.34 0.38
C LEU A 261 18.97 5.02 -0.99
N SER A 262 20.15 5.06 -1.60
CA SER A 262 20.35 5.48 -2.99
C SER A 262 21.15 4.43 -3.75
N ALA A 263 20.83 4.20 -5.02
CA ALA A 263 21.44 3.15 -5.81
C ALA A 263 21.84 3.61 -7.22
N GLY A 264 23.01 3.17 -7.68
CA GLY A 264 23.57 3.49 -8.99
C GLY A 264 25.01 3.02 -9.14
N GLY A 265 25.47 2.88 -10.38
CA GLY A 265 26.85 2.45 -10.70
C GLY A 265 27.28 1.16 -9.98
N GLY A 266 26.39 0.17 -9.90
CA GLY A 266 26.66 -1.09 -9.21
C GLY A 266 26.78 -0.99 -7.68
N CYS A 267 26.38 0.13 -7.09
CA CYS A 267 26.51 0.41 -5.66
C CYS A 267 25.17 0.74 -4.99
N LEU A 268 25.09 0.43 -3.70
CA LEU A 268 24.07 0.94 -2.76
C LEU A 268 24.74 1.84 -1.73
N PHE A 269 24.13 3.00 -1.47
CA PHE A 269 24.58 3.98 -0.50
C PHE A 269 23.46 4.22 0.51
N MET A 270 23.74 4.02 1.79
CA MET A 270 22.79 4.24 2.87
C MET A 270 23.22 5.43 3.71
N TRP A 271 22.40 6.46 3.72
CA TRP A 271 22.66 7.70 4.42
C TRP A 271 21.72 7.84 5.62
N ASP A 272 22.23 8.33 6.74
CA ASP A 272 21.37 8.79 7.84
C ASP A 272 20.93 10.21 7.54
N VAL A 273 19.63 10.43 7.28
CA VAL A 273 19.11 11.76 6.91
C VAL A 273 19.24 12.80 8.03
N ARG A 274 19.36 12.36 9.29
CA ARG A 274 19.49 13.24 10.45
C ARG A 274 20.86 13.89 10.50
N THR A 275 21.91 13.18 10.09
CA THR A 275 23.30 13.66 10.19
C THR A 275 23.96 13.87 8.83
N GLY A 276 23.34 13.42 7.74
CA GLY A 276 23.92 13.39 6.40
C GLY A 276 25.10 12.41 6.26
N LYS A 277 25.34 11.55 7.24
CA LYS A 277 26.46 10.60 7.25
C LYS A 277 26.16 9.42 6.33
N LEU A 278 27.11 9.04 5.49
CA LEU A 278 27.11 7.73 4.82
C LEU A 278 27.35 6.66 5.88
N VAL A 279 26.32 5.89 6.20
CA VAL A 279 26.36 4.81 7.20
C VAL A 279 26.99 3.57 6.59
N GLU A 280 26.61 3.24 5.36
CA GLU A 280 26.99 2.00 4.72
C GLU A 280 27.06 2.17 3.20
N ARG A 281 28.04 1.48 2.59
CA ARG A 281 28.19 1.34 1.14
C ARG A 281 28.32 -0.14 0.82
N MET A 282 27.52 -0.62 -0.12
CA MET A 282 27.66 -1.95 -0.69
C MET A 282 28.04 -1.81 -2.16
N ASN A 283 29.10 -2.51 -2.56
CA ASN A 283 29.54 -2.56 -3.95
C ASN A 283 29.04 -3.85 -4.61
N ASP A 284 29.30 -3.99 -5.91
CA ASP A 284 29.18 -5.27 -6.62
C ASP A 284 27.77 -5.88 -6.59
N ILE A 285 26.74 -5.02 -6.59
CA ILE A 285 25.35 -5.50 -6.55
C ILE A 285 24.98 -6.30 -7.81
N GLU A 286 25.70 -6.10 -8.91
CA GLU A 286 25.50 -6.77 -10.20
C GLU A 286 26.19 -8.14 -10.26
N SER A 287 27.40 -8.28 -9.71
CA SER A 287 28.30 -9.43 -9.93
C SER A 287 28.05 -10.64 -9.02
N GLN A 288 27.19 -10.53 -8.01
CA GLN A 288 26.80 -11.67 -7.18
C GLN A 288 25.71 -12.50 -7.88
N SER A 289 26.14 -13.41 -8.76
CA SER A 289 25.42 -14.66 -9.03
C SER A 289 25.81 -15.67 -7.95
N PRO A 290 24.90 -16.45 -7.38
CA PRO A 290 25.29 -17.57 -6.53
C PRO A 290 26.23 -18.46 -7.34
N ALA A 291 27.38 -18.78 -6.75
CA ALA A 291 28.28 -19.79 -7.30
C ALA A 291 27.45 -20.99 -7.73
N SER A 292 27.57 -21.31 -9.01
CA SER A 292 26.88 -22.37 -9.73
C SER A 292 26.73 -23.64 -8.89
N LEU A 293 25.50 -23.95 -8.51
CA LEU A 293 25.05 -25.33 -8.31
C LEU A 293 25.05 -26.02 -9.70
N GLY A 294 26.24 -26.38 -10.18
CA GLY A 294 26.48 -27.51 -11.07
C GLY A 294 25.84 -27.58 -12.46
N THR A 295 25.04 -26.61 -12.93
CA THR A 295 24.49 -26.67 -14.29
C THR A 295 25.41 -25.95 -15.28
N GLN A 296 26.00 -26.75 -16.18
CA GLN A 296 26.88 -26.30 -17.25
C GLN A 296 26.25 -25.17 -18.07
N HIS A 297 27.02 -24.09 -18.20
CA HIS A 297 26.74 -22.94 -19.04
C HIS A 297 26.43 -23.36 -20.48
N LEU A 298 25.19 -23.14 -20.93
CA LEU A 298 24.95 -22.90 -22.35
C LEU A 298 25.28 -21.42 -22.60
N ASN A 299 26.36 -21.20 -23.35
CA ASN A 299 26.87 -19.90 -23.74
C ASN A 299 25.77 -19.09 -24.47
N HIS A 300 25.13 -18.14 -23.77
CA HIS A 300 24.43 -17.03 -24.41
C HIS A 300 25.44 -15.89 -24.63
N PRO A 301 25.44 -15.17 -25.77
CA PRO A 301 26.51 -14.22 -26.12
C PRO A 301 26.53 -12.93 -25.32
N ASP A 302 25.53 -12.68 -24.47
CA ASP A 302 25.46 -11.52 -23.61
C ASP A 302 25.81 -11.95 -22.18
N GLY A 303 26.89 -11.42 -21.61
CA GLY A 303 27.31 -11.72 -20.25
C GLY A 303 26.16 -11.49 -19.26
N ASP A 304 25.75 -12.56 -18.57
CA ASP A 304 24.58 -12.61 -17.69
C ASP A 304 24.72 -11.72 -16.44
N ASN A 305 24.53 -10.42 -16.60
CA ASN A 305 24.25 -9.52 -15.49
C ASN A 305 22.78 -9.71 -15.05
N VAL A 306 22.57 -10.53 -14.02
CA VAL A 306 21.25 -10.97 -13.51
C VAL A 306 20.33 -9.80 -13.08
N LEU A 307 20.85 -8.61 -12.81
CA LEU A 307 20.04 -7.42 -12.49
C LEU A 307 19.52 -6.66 -13.72
N ASP A 308 20.25 -6.60 -14.84
CA ASP A 308 19.97 -5.78 -16.03
C ASP A 308 19.35 -4.39 -15.72
N GLY A 309 20.08 -3.59 -14.91
CA GLY A 309 19.73 -2.21 -14.54
C GLY A 309 18.79 -2.06 -13.35
N ILE A 310 18.96 -0.98 -12.57
CA ILE A 310 18.19 -0.69 -11.35
C ILE A 310 16.86 -0.03 -11.73
N ARG A 311 15.73 -0.62 -11.31
CA ARG A 311 14.38 -0.07 -11.52
C ARG A 311 13.79 0.50 -10.25
N TYR A 312 13.96 -0.21 -9.14
CA TYR A 312 13.35 0.15 -7.87
C TYR A 312 14.25 -0.26 -6.71
N VAL A 313 14.16 0.47 -5.60
CA VAL A 313 14.86 0.14 -4.34
C VAL A 313 13.96 0.34 -3.14
N ASP A 314 14.14 -0.48 -2.12
CA ASP A 314 13.49 -0.28 -0.82
C ASP A 314 14.43 -0.71 0.31
N VAL A 315 14.16 -0.32 1.54
CA VAL A 315 15.02 -0.61 2.70
C VAL A 315 14.22 -0.72 3.98
N ASN A 316 14.55 -1.69 4.82
CA ASN A 316 14.11 -1.79 6.21
C ASN A 316 15.33 -1.88 7.14
N ASP A 317 15.12 -2.09 8.43
CA ASP A 317 16.18 -2.12 9.44
C ASP A 317 17.24 -3.21 9.22
N LYS A 318 16.91 -4.28 8.48
CA LYS A 318 17.76 -5.46 8.30
C LYS A 318 18.30 -5.61 6.88
N TYR A 319 17.57 -5.15 5.87
CA TYR A 319 17.83 -5.43 4.46
C TYR A 319 17.67 -4.18 3.59
N ALA A 320 18.54 -4.05 2.59
CA ALA A 320 18.34 -3.20 1.43
C ALA A 320 17.97 -4.04 0.23
N PHE A 321 16.99 -3.59 -0.53
CA PHE A 321 16.44 -4.31 -1.67
C PHE A 321 16.66 -3.56 -2.96
N VAL A 322 16.98 -4.30 -4.02
CA VAL A 322 17.14 -3.79 -5.38
C VAL A 322 16.30 -4.64 -6.31
N CYS A 323 15.31 -4.02 -6.95
CA CYS A 323 14.58 -4.64 -8.06
C CYS A 323 15.22 -4.19 -9.38
N GLY A 324 15.74 -5.16 -10.11
CA GLY A 324 16.21 -5.02 -11.48
C GLY A 324 15.16 -5.51 -12.49
N ARG A 325 15.55 -5.65 -13.76
CA ARG A 325 14.62 -6.13 -14.79
C ARG A 325 14.29 -7.62 -14.65
N ARG A 326 15.23 -8.45 -14.22
CA ARG A 326 15.08 -9.92 -14.18
C ARG A 326 15.18 -10.52 -12.79
N SER A 327 15.52 -9.72 -11.78
CA SER A 327 15.71 -10.25 -10.43
C SER A 327 15.50 -9.18 -9.36
N ILE A 328 15.27 -9.66 -8.15
CA ILE A 328 15.23 -8.86 -6.94
C ILE A 328 16.38 -9.34 -6.05
N LYS A 329 17.19 -8.43 -5.54
CA LYS A 329 18.28 -8.77 -4.62
C LYS A 329 18.00 -8.14 -3.27
N ALA A 330 18.17 -8.91 -2.21
CA ALA A 330 18.16 -8.45 -0.84
C ALA A 330 19.60 -8.49 -0.32
N PHE A 331 20.03 -7.41 0.32
CA PHE A 331 21.34 -7.29 0.91
C PHE A 331 21.19 -7.06 2.40
N ARG A 332 21.72 -7.96 3.21
CA ARG A 332 21.72 -7.81 4.67
C ARG A 332 22.62 -6.63 5.06
N ARG A 333 22.13 -5.78 5.94
CA ARG A 333 22.83 -4.58 6.43
C ARG A 333 23.86 -4.96 7.50
N HIS A 334 25.06 -4.39 7.44
CA HIS A 334 26.14 -4.71 8.39
C HIS A 334 25.82 -4.30 9.84
N THR A 335 24.88 -3.37 10.04
CA THR A 335 24.40 -2.95 11.37
C THR A 335 23.62 -4.02 12.13
N HIS A 336 23.30 -5.16 11.51
CA HIS A 336 22.56 -6.26 12.12
C HIS A 336 23.31 -7.61 11.95
N PRO A 337 24.30 -7.92 12.82
CA PRO A 337 25.04 -9.18 12.77
C PRO A 337 24.16 -10.39 13.15
N ASP A 338 24.53 -11.58 12.66
CA ASP A 338 23.84 -12.86 12.92
C ASP A 338 23.79 -13.19 14.42
N PRO A 339 22.68 -13.74 14.94
CA PRO A 339 22.64 -14.31 16.28
C PRO A 339 23.30 -15.70 16.41
N SER A 340 24.03 -16.22 15.41
CA SER A 340 24.65 -17.55 15.48
C SER A 340 26.19 -17.52 15.39
N PRO A 341 26.91 -17.91 16.46
CA PRO A 341 28.35 -18.11 16.44
C PRO A 341 28.67 -19.62 16.37
N THR A 342 28.62 -20.25 15.20
CA THR A 342 29.27 -21.56 14.99
C THR A 342 29.56 -21.81 13.51
N ALA A 343 30.54 -21.09 12.97
CA ALA A 343 31.34 -21.60 11.86
C ALA A 343 32.78 -21.12 12.08
N THR A 344 33.67 -22.07 12.36
CA THR A 344 35.10 -21.89 12.55
C THR A 344 35.71 -21.01 11.46
N GLN A 345 36.20 -19.83 11.84
CA GLN A 345 37.01 -18.97 10.98
C GLN A 345 38.36 -19.63 10.69
N SER A 346 38.65 -19.89 9.42
CA SER A 346 40.02 -19.93 8.90
C SER A 346 40.19 -18.73 7.98
N GLY A 347 41.18 -17.89 8.29
CA GLY A 347 41.26 -16.51 7.83
C GLY A 347 41.55 -16.29 6.34
N SER A 348 40.92 -15.25 5.81
CA SER A 348 41.45 -14.34 4.80
C SER A 348 40.77 -12.99 4.98
N SER A 349 41.55 -11.93 5.19
CA SER A 349 41.11 -10.57 5.54
C SER A 349 40.69 -9.73 4.34
N ASP A 350 39.93 -10.31 3.40
CA ASP A 350 39.27 -9.58 2.31
C ASP A 350 37.76 -9.79 2.47
N GLY A 351 37.16 -9.03 3.40
CA GLY A 351 35.74 -9.09 3.70
C GLY A 351 34.91 -8.43 2.59
N SER A 352 34.70 -9.12 1.47
CA SER A 352 33.66 -8.75 0.51
C SER A 352 32.28 -8.95 1.16
N PRO A 353 31.32 -8.03 0.98
CA PRO A 353 29.98 -8.20 1.54
C PRO A 353 29.33 -9.47 0.99
N THR A 354 29.06 -10.44 1.87
CA THR A 354 28.30 -11.64 1.52
C THR A 354 26.84 -11.23 1.29
N ALA A 355 26.34 -11.19 0.05
CA ALA A 355 24.90 -11.10 -0.14
C ALA A 355 24.27 -12.36 0.47
N CYS A 356 23.62 -12.22 1.62
CA CYS A 356 22.76 -13.25 2.16
C CYS A 356 21.47 -13.24 1.33
N CYS A 357 21.40 -14.18 0.38
CA CYS A 357 20.28 -14.46 -0.53
C CYS A 357 20.04 -13.47 -1.68
N VAL A 358 20.49 -13.90 -2.86
CA VAL A 358 19.90 -13.52 -4.15
C VAL A 358 18.49 -14.13 -4.18
N MET A 359 17.45 -13.32 -3.96
CA MET A 359 16.06 -13.68 -4.30
C MET A 359 15.91 -13.62 -5.84
N ALA A 360 16.63 -14.48 -6.56
CA ALA A 360 16.47 -14.63 -8.00
C ALA A 360 15.07 -15.19 -8.25
N LEU A 361 14.09 -14.29 -8.42
CA LEU A 361 12.77 -14.63 -8.90
C LEU A 361 12.89 -15.07 -10.37
N PHE A 362 13.17 -16.36 -10.53
CA PHE A 362 12.81 -17.28 -11.61
C PHE A 362 13.15 -16.93 -13.07
N GLN A 363 14.03 -17.75 -13.66
CA GLN A 363 13.92 -18.12 -15.08
C GLN A 363 13.97 -19.65 -15.35
N SER A 364 14.33 -20.51 -14.37
CA SER A 364 14.62 -21.94 -14.65
C SER A 364 13.65 -22.98 -14.07
N ASP A 365 13.08 -22.81 -12.87
CA ASP A 365 12.44 -23.96 -12.18
C ASP A 365 10.91 -24.11 -12.34
N LEU A 366 10.23 -23.15 -12.96
CA LEU A 366 8.79 -23.26 -13.26
C LEU A 366 8.45 -24.17 -14.46
N LYS A 367 9.45 -24.86 -15.02
CA LYS A 367 9.26 -25.88 -16.07
C LYS A 367 8.93 -27.27 -15.53
N ARG A 368 8.95 -27.51 -14.21
CA ARG A 368 8.76 -28.87 -13.69
C ARG A 368 7.29 -29.24 -13.42
N GLU A 369 6.81 -30.06 -14.35
CA GLU A 369 5.74 -31.05 -14.24
C GLU A 369 4.30 -30.52 -14.10
N GLY A 370 3.67 -30.42 -15.27
CA GLY A 370 2.23 -30.24 -15.37
C GLY A 370 1.45 -31.46 -14.91
N LYS A 371 0.47 -31.22 -14.04
CA LYS A 371 -0.87 -31.82 -14.01
C LYS A 371 -1.52 -31.48 -12.67
N TRP A 372 -2.29 -30.40 -12.60
CA TRP A 372 -3.37 -30.27 -11.61
C TRP A 372 -4.49 -29.42 -12.22
N ALA A 373 -5.65 -30.03 -12.40
CA ALA A 373 -6.89 -29.41 -12.83
C ALA A 373 -7.82 -29.43 -11.63
N TYR A 374 -8.30 -28.27 -11.14
CA TYR A 374 -9.36 -28.25 -10.14
C TYR A 374 -10.32 -27.06 -10.26
N GLU A 375 -11.54 -27.35 -9.83
CA GLU A 375 -12.79 -26.59 -9.83
C GLU A 375 -12.72 -25.29 -9.02
N ALA A 376 -13.43 -24.27 -9.52
CA ALA A 376 -13.66 -23.03 -8.79
C ALA A 376 -14.81 -23.21 -7.79
N GLN A 377 -14.57 -22.95 -6.51
CA GLN A 377 -15.65 -22.77 -5.53
C GLN A 377 -16.20 -21.34 -5.59
N TYR A 378 -17.52 -21.25 -5.53
CA TYR A 378 -18.33 -20.04 -5.62
C TYR A 378 -18.09 -19.10 -4.43
N VAL A 379 -17.99 -17.80 -4.71
CA VAL A 379 -18.10 -16.73 -3.69
C VAL A 379 -19.51 -16.14 -3.82
N GLU A 380 -20.28 -16.16 -2.73
CA GLU A 380 -21.66 -15.67 -2.66
C GLU A 380 -21.75 -14.15 -2.85
N GLU A 381 -22.75 -13.74 -3.64
CA GLU A 381 -23.12 -12.34 -3.93
C GLU A 381 -23.93 -11.73 -2.79
N TYR A 382 -23.67 -10.46 -2.46
CA TYR A 382 -24.64 -9.60 -1.78
C TYR A 382 -24.88 -8.36 -2.65
N GLU A 383 -26.09 -8.28 -3.20
CA GLU A 383 -26.60 -7.15 -3.98
C GLU A 383 -27.18 -6.10 -3.00
N LEU A 384 -26.66 -4.87 -3.02
CA LEU A 384 -27.30 -3.71 -2.38
C LEU A 384 -27.69 -2.73 -3.47
N SER A 385 -28.94 -2.83 -3.89
CA SER A 385 -29.59 -1.90 -4.81
C SER A 385 -29.92 -0.59 -4.08
N LEU A 386 -29.25 0.50 -4.48
CA LEU A 386 -29.60 1.87 -4.11
C LEU A 386 -30.88 2.27 -4.87
N GLY A 387 -32.03 2.09 -4.24
CA GLY A 387 -33.29 2.69 -4.68
C GLY A 387 -33.24 4.21 -4.54
N ILE A 388 -33.24 4.92 -5.67
CA ILE A 388 -33.39 6.36 -5.73
C ILE A 388 -34.83 6.72 -5.33
N LEU A 389 -35.02 7.22 -4.12
CA LEU A 389 -36.23 7.91 -3.70
C LEU A 389 -36.20 9.34 -4.27
N LEU A 390 -36.95 9.58 -5.35
CA LEU A 390 -37.30 10.93 -5.79
C LEU A 390 -38.34 11.53 -4.83
N PRO A 391 -38.25 12.81 -4.45
CA PRO A 391 -39.30 13.47 -3.68
C PRO A 391 -40.49 13.79 -4.59
N ALA A 392 -41.67 13.27 -4.25
CA ALA A 392 -42.93 13.68 -4.86
C ALA A 392 -43.38 15.04 -4.29
N SER A 393 -43.72 15.99 -5.17
CA SER A 393 -44.43 17.22 -4.80
C SER A 393 -45.93 16.93 -4.59
N PRO A 394 -46.67 17.82 -3.90
CA PRO A 394 -48.03 17.55 -3.45
C PRO A 394 -49.11 18.00 -4.45
N GLU A 395 -50.35 17.63 -4.13
CA GLU A 395 -51.65 18.01 -4.76
C GLU A 395 -52.05 17.13 -5.96
N SER A 396 -53.28 16.64 -6.13
CA SER A 396 -54.56 16.78 -5.43
C SER A 396 -55.54 15.68 -5.91
N GLU A 397 -56.58 15.46 -5.11
CA GLU A 397 -57.95 15.04 -5.50
C GLU A 397 -58.26 13.66 -6.12
N ALA A 398 -58.91 12.86 -5.28
CA ALA A 398 -60.26 12.31 -5.45
C ALA A 398 -60.57 11.22 -6.50
N SER A 399 -61.28 10.22 -5.95
CA SER A 399 -62.43 9.48 -6.50
C SER A 399 -62.22 7.97 -6.76
N THR A 400 -62.87 7.19 -5.88
CA THR A 400 -63.79 6.05 -6.13
C THR A 400 -63.45 5.06 -7.26
N VAL A 401 -63.48 3.75 -6.97
CA VAL A 401 -64.65 2.84 -7.08
C VAL A 401 -64.23 1.40 -6.71
N ASP A 402 -65.14 0.70 -6.03
CA ASP A 402 -65.19 -0.72 -5.67
C ASP A 402 -64.93 -1.74 -6.79
N TRP A 403 -64.49 -2.95 -6.44
CA TRP A 403 -65.34 -4.17 -6.39
C TRP A 403 -64.53 -5.50 -6.32
N LEU A 404 -64.98 -6.36 -5.39
CA LEU A 404 -65.26 -7.82 -5.50
C LEU A 404 -64.08 -8.80 -5.64
N GLU A 405 -63.85 -9.63 -4.61
CA GLU A 405 -64.41 -11.00 -4.40
C GLU A 405 -63.65 -12.04 -5.28
N ASP A 406 -63.31 -13.26 -4.87
CA ASP A 406 -63.53 -14.05 -3.67
C ASP A 406 -62.67 -15.33 -3.76
N SER A 407 -62.74 -16.16 -2.72
CA SER A 407 -62.41 -17.60 -2.62
C SER A 407 -60.99 -17.99 -2.16
N HIS A 408 -60.78 -18.49 -0.93
CA HIS A 408 -61.16 -19.81 -0.34
C HIS A 408 -60.34 -20.97 -0.99
N ASP A 409 -59.60 -21.86 -0.32
CA ASP A 409 -59.75 -22.47 1.02
C ASP A 409 -58.44 -23.07 1.61
N GLU A 410 -58.59 -23.34 2.91
CA GLU A 410 -57.81 -23.95 4.00
C GLU A 410 -56.94 -25.23 3.78
N ILE A 411 -55.68 -25.17 4.28
CA ILE A 411 -55.02 -25.95 5.37
C ILE A 411 -55.79 -27.21 5.89
N PRO A 412 -55.17 -28.42 6.15
CA PRO A 412 -54.30 -28.62 7.33
C PRO A 412 -53.23 -29.75 7.37
N ASN A 413 -52.09 -29.38 7.98
CA ASN A 413 -51.39 -29.96 9.15
C ASN A 413 -50.99 -31.46 9.31
N LYS A 414 -49.80 -31.60 9.93
CA LYS A 414 -49.25 -32.65 10.83
C LYS A 414 -48.48 -33.86 10.25
N GLY A 415 -47.29 -34.10 10.84
CA GLY A 415 -46.90 -35.46 11.26
C GLY A 415 -45.42 -35.86 11.13
N ASP A 416 -44.62 -35.53 12.15
CA ASP A 416 -43.64 -36.36 12.88
C ASP A 416 -42.81 -37.52 12.23
N ASN A 417 -41.53 -37.51 12.62
CA ASN A 417 -40.66 -38.62 13.09
C ASN A 417 -39.90 -39.56 12.12
N ARG A 418 -38.56 -39.47 12.30
CA ARG A 418 -37.55 -40.53 12.59
C ARG A 418 -37.12 -41.55 11.51
N CYS A 419 -35.80 -41.50 11.25
CA CYS A 419 -34.80 -42.56 11.10
C CYS A 419 -35.25 -43.98 10.74
N VAL A 420 -34.70 -44.56 9.65
CA VAL A 420 -34.12 -45.92 9.60
C VAL A 420 -33.05 -45.96 8.49
N ALA A 421 -31.91 -46.57 8.79
CA ALA A 421 -30.86 -46.97 7.87
C ALA A 421 -31.18 -48.34 7.27
N GLU A 422 -30.88 -48.56 5.98
CA GLU A 422 -30.72 -49.90 5.43
C GLU A 422 -29.44 -49.97 4.59
N SER A 423 -28.73 -51.07 4.85
CA SER A 423 -27.48 -51.57 4.30
C SER A 423 -27.70 -52.31 2.97
N ASP A 424 -26.60 -52.55 2.26
CA ASP A 424 -26.14 -53.86 1.72
C ASP A 424 -25.00 -53.55 0.72
N GLU A 425 -23.73 -53.78 1.07
CA GLU A 425 -22.93 -55.01 0.81
C GLU A 425 -22.75 -55.27 -0.72
N GLU A 426 -21.58 -55.50 -1.33
CA GLU A 426 -20.22 -55.86 -0.86
C GLU A 426 -19.20 -55.76 -2.03
N GLU A 427 -17.89 -55.90 -1.72
CA GLU A 427 -16.69 -56.13 -2.58
C GLU A 427 -16.08 -54.92 -3.34
N ARG A 428 -14.77 -54.60 -3.25
CA ARG A 428 -13.59 -55.36 -2.81
C ARG A 428 -12.46 -54.42 -2.36
N GLU A 429 -11.71 -54.87 -1.36
CA GLU A 429 -10.55 -54.22 -0.75
C GLU A 429 -9.36 -54.01 -1.72
N GLU A 430 -8.75 -52.83 -1.67
CA GLU A 430 -7.29 -52.68 -1.67
C GLU A 430 -6.90 -51.63 -0.62
N ASN A 431 -6.20 -52.09 0.43
CA ASN A 431 -5.61 -51.27 1.49
C ASN A 431 -4.51 -50.34 0.94
N PRO A 432 -4.53 -49.03 1.24
CA PRO A 432 -3.32 -48.25 1.46
C PRO A 432 -3.15 -48.05 2.96
N GLY A 433 -2.31 -48.88 3.58
CA GLY A 433 -1.85 -48.66 4.93
C GLY A 433 -1.23 -47.27 5.08
N ASP A 434 -1.54 -46.64 6.21
CA ASP A 434 -0.80 -45.60 6.90
C ASP A 434 0.32 -44.93 6.09
N LYS A 435 -0.06 -44.02 5.18
CA LYS A 435 0.79 -42.88 4.87
C LYS A 435 0.43 -41.77 5.85
N GLN A 436 1.09 -41.79 7.01
CA GLN A 436 1.41 -40.55 7.71
C GLN A 436 2.06 -39.63 6.67
N ILE A 437 1.32 -38.62 6.23
CA ILE A 437 1.87 -37.51 5.46
C ILE A 437 2.75 -36.77 6.47
N TYR A 438 4.04 -37.11 6.48
CA TYR A 438 5.06 -36.25 7.07
C TYR A 438 5.04 -34.95 6.28
N LEU A 439 4.34 -33.95 6.80
CA LEU A 439 4.49 -32.58 6.34
C LEU A 439 5.94 -32.19 6.63
N ALA A 440 6.69 -31.82 5.59
CA ALA A 440 7.93 -31.10 5.80
C ALA A 440 7.60 -29.85 6.64
N PRO A 441 8.34 -29.56 7.73
CA PRO A 441 8.13 -28.35 8.50
C PRO A 441 8.22 -27.14 7.57
N GLY A 442 7.23 -26.23 7.59
CA GLY A 442 7.36 -24.94 6.90
C GLY A 442 6.38 -24.63 5.77
N ARG A 443 5.50 -25.55 5.36
CA ARG A 443 4.70 -25.43 4.13
C ARG A 443 3.21 -25.15 4.37
N TRP A 444 2.65 -24.18 3.63
CA TRP A 444 1.21 -24.02 3.46
C TRP A 444 0.69 -25.10 2.49
N ARG A 445 -0.39 -25.82 2.82
CA ARG A 445 -1.02 -26.75 1.86
C ARG A 445 -1.53 -25.94 0.66
N HIS A 446 -0.92 -26.05 -0.51
CA HIS A 446 -1.35 -25.40 -1.76
C HIS A 446 -1.71 -23.90 -1.63
N PRO A 447 -0.79 -22.95 -1.90
CA PRO A 447 -1.17 -21.56 -2.11
C PRO A 447 -2.03 -21.50 -3.39
N GLU A 448 -3.34 -21.57 -3.22
CA GLU A 448 -4.27 -21.46 -4.35
C GLU A 448 -4.04 -20.11 -5.03
N LYS A 449 -3.99 -20.11 -6.36
CA LYS A 449 -4.04 -18.87 -7.14
C LYS A 449 -5.36 -18.19 -6.84
N VAL A 450 -5.34 -17.10 -6.09
CA VAL A 450 -6.50 -16.23 -5.96
C VAL A 450 -6.62 -15.43 -7.24
N VAL A 451 -7.28 -16.02 -8.24
CA VAL A 451 -7.74 -15.27 -9.41
C VAL A 451 -8.97 -14.51 -8.98
N VAL A 452 -8.83 -13.20 -8.76
CA VAL A 452 -9.99 -12.32 -8.57
C VAL A 452 -10.74 -12.28 -9.90
N ARG A 453 -11.76 -13.12 -10.06
CA ARG A 453 -12.68 -13.03 -11.20
C ARG A 453 -13.53 -11.79 -11.02
N HIS A 454 -13.21 -10.74 -11.76
CA HIS A 454 -14.17 -9.69 -12.04
C HIS A 454 -15.30 -10.27 -12.87
N ILE A 455 -16.50 -10.42 -12.29
CA ILE A 455 -17.73 -10.50 -13.09
C ILE A 455 -17.97 -9.09 -13.63
N LEU A 456 -17.32 -8.77 -14.75
CA LEU A 456 -17.87 -7.77 -15.65
C LEU A 456 -19.05 -8.47 -16.32
N ALA A 457 -20.27 -7.95 -16.12
CA ALA A 457 -21.45 -8.40 -16.85
C ALA A 457 -21.26 -8.09 -18.34
N PHE A 458 -20.54 -8.97 -19.04
CA PHE A 458 -20.52 -9.03 -20.49
C PHE A 458 -21.26 -10.29 -20.90
N THR A 459 -22.27 -10.07 -21.74
CA THR A 459 -23.10 -11.06 -22.38
C THR A 459 -22.25 -12.22 -22.91
N SER A 460 -22.75 -13.43 -22.66
CA SER A 460 -22.15 -14.73 -22.98
C SER A 460 -21.44 -14.76 -24.34
N LEU A 461 -20.11 -14.86 -24.32
CA LEU A 461 -19.33 -15.36 -25.45
C LEU A 461 -18.73 -16.73 -25.08
N PRO A 462 -18.69 -17.67 -26.04
CA PRO A 462 -18.23 -19.03 -25.79
C PRO A 462 -16.76 -19.05 -25.36
N VAL A 463 -16.50 -19.70 -24.22
CA VAL A 463 -15.17 -19.88 -23.65
C VAL A 463 -14.38 -20.86 -24.52
N THR A 464 -13.38 -20.37 -25.24
CA THR A 464 -12.34 -21.23 -25.83
C THR A 464 -11.31 -21.61 -24.75
N PRO A 465 -10.72 -22.82 -24.82
CA PRO A 465 -9.70 -23.24 -23.87
C PRO A 465 -8.49 -22.30 -23.93
N ARG A 466 -8.12 -21.75 -22.77
CA ARG A 466 -7.02 -20.78 -22.63
C ARG A 466 -5.66 -21.42 -22.97
N PRO A 467 -4.75 -20.70 -23.64
CA PRO A 467 -3.38 -21.16 -23.81
C PRO A 467 -2.67 -21.25 -22.45
N LYS A 468 -1.77 -22.23 -22.31
CA LYS A 468 -0.86 -22.36 -21.15
C LYS A 468 -0.07 -21.05 -20.99
N VAL A 469 -0.23 -20.37 -19.85
CA VAL A 469 0.61 -19.22 -19.49
C VAL A 469 1.93 -19.76 -18.94
N GLU A 470 3.01 -19.60 -19.70
CA GLU A 470 4.38 -19.85 -19.24
C GLU A 470 4.74 -18.84 -18.15
N TYR A 471 5.35 -19.31 -17.06
CA TYR A 471 5.67 -18.52 -15.87
C TYR A 471 7.01 -17.77 -15.97
N GLY A 472 7.42 -17.36 -17.16
CA GLY A 472 8.61 -16.52 -17.30
C GLY A 472 8.34 -15.10 -16.81
N PHE A 473 9.12 -14.60 -15.85
CA PHE A 473 9.32 -13.15 -15.70
C PHE A 473 10.19 -12.64 -16.85
N ASP A 474 9.74 -12.81 -18.09
CA ASP A 474 10.42 -12.20 -19.25
C ASP A 474 10.14 -10.67 -19.30
N GLN A 475 9.31 -10.17 -18.39
CA GLN A 475 8.93 -8.77 -18.26
C GLN A 475 9.26 -8.21 -16.87
N PRO A 476 9.68 -6.94 -16.78
CA PRO A 476 10.31 -6.37 -15.59
C PRO A 476 9.38 -6.14 -14.40
N CYS A 477 9.93 -6.28 -13.19
CA CYS A 477 9.33 -5.77 -11.95
C CYS A 477 9.08 -4.26 -12.07
N VAL A 478 7.85 -3.83 -11.76
CA VAL A 478 7.41 -2.42 -11.87
C VAL A 478 7.71 -1.67 -10.59
N ALA A 479 7.36 -2.26 -9.45
CA ALA A 479 7.59 -1.68 -8.12
C ALA A 479 7.65 -2.77 -7.07
N MET A 480 8.23 -2.47 -5.91
CA MET A 480 8.30 -3.38 -4.78
C MET A 480 8.32 -2.58 -3.49
N HIS A 481 7.66 -3.09 -2.45
CA HIS A 481 7.67 -2.49 -1.13
C HIS A 481 7.81 -3.51 -0.01
N VAL A 482 8.62 -3.18 0.99
CA VAL A 482 8.60 -3.89 2.28
C VAL A 482 7.45 -3.35 3.12
N SER A 483 6.77 -4.22 3.86
CA SER A 483 5.70 -3.81 4.76
C SER A 483 6.22 -2.87 5.86
N PRO A 484 5.36 -2.01 6.44
CA PRO A 484 5.76 -1.15 7.56
C PRO A 484 6.26 -1.92 8.80
N CYS A 485 5.81 -3.16 9.01
CA CYS A 485 6.34 -4.02 10.07
C CYS A 485 7.72 -4.63 9.74
N GLY A 486 8.20 -4.49 8.50
CA GLY A 486 9.48 -5.02 8.05
C GLY A 486 9.47 -6.49 7.68
N GLU A 487 8.36 -7.21 7.84
CA GLU A 487 8.30 -8.68 7.76
C GLU A 487 7.76 -9.23 6.44
N HIS A 488 7.07 -8.43 5.64
CA HIS A 488 6.42 -8.89 4.41
C HIS A 488 6.92 -8.10 3.20
N LEU A 489 6.96 -8.73 2.03
CA LEU A 489 7.39 -8.11 0.78
C LEU A 489 6.23 -8.13 -0.23
N ALA A 490 5.91 -6.99 -0.82
CA ALA A 490 4.96 -6.87 -1.92
C ALA A 490 5.70 -6.50 -3.21
N ILE A 491 5.43 -7.20 -4.31
CA ILE A 491 6.07 -6.98 -5.60
C ILE A 491 4.99 -6.84 -6.66
N LEU A 492 5.01 -5.72 -7.37
CA LEU A 492 4.16 -5.49 -8.52
C LEU A 492 4.93 -5.88 -9.79
N GLY A 493 4.54 -7.01 -10.36
CA GLY A 493 4.96 -7.43 -11.68
C GLY A 493 4.17 -6.74 -12.79
N PRO A 494 4.43 -7.10 -14.05
CA PRO A 494 3.68 -6.60 -15.20
C PRO A 494 2.22 -7.08 -15.18
N GLN A 495 1.37 -6.46 -16.01
CA GLN A 495 0.01 -6.94 -16.29
C GLN A 495 -0.91 -7.11 -15.06
N GLY A 496 -0.72 -6.29 -14.03
CA GLY A 496 -1.52 -6.32 -12.81
C GLY A 496 -1.26 -7.52 -11.90
N ARG A 497 -0.13 -8.21 -12.05
CA ARG A 497 0.25 -9.32 -11.17
C ARG A 497 0.94 -8.80 -9.91
N LEU A 498 0.35 -9.07 -8.75
CA LEU A 498 0.86 -8.71 -7.43
C LEU A 498 1.31 -9.97 -6.71
N LEU A 499 2.59 -10.01 -6.32
CA LEU A 499 3.12 -11.05 -5.44
C LEU A 499 3.24 -10.50 -4.02
N ILE A 500 2.85 -11.30 -3.03
CA ILE A 500 3.02 -10.98 -1.62
C ILE A 500 3.74 -12.13 -0.94
N ILE A 501 4.87 -11.84 -0.30
CA ILE A 501 5.72 -12.83 0.38
C ILE A 501 5.74 -12.47 1.88
N PRO A 502 4.82 -13.03 2.68
CA PRO A 502 4.84 -12.85 4.12
C PRO A 502 6.06 -13.53 4.74
N TYR A 503 6.68 -12.89 5.73
CA TYR A 503 7.82 -13.44 6.47
C TYR A 503 8.96 -13.85 5.53
N PHE A 504 9.27 -12.99 4.55
CA PHE A 504 10.24 -13.27 3.48
C PHE A 504 11.63 -13.65 4.02
N GLU A 505 11.97 -13.21 5.24
CA GLU A 505 13.21 -13.59 5.94
C GLU A 505 13.37 -15.11 6.04
N ARG A 506 12.26 -15.86 6.13
CA ARG A 506 12.31 -17.33 6.17
C ARG A 506 12.93 -17.94 4.91
N VAL A 507 12.83 -17.27 3.76
CA VAL A 507 13.50 -17.68 2.53
C VAL A 507 14.98 -17.31 2.58
N ILE A 508 15.29 -16.11 3.09
CA ILE A 508 16.68 -15.63 3.23
C ILE A 508 17.48 -16.51 4.19
N ASP A 509 16.87 -16.86 5.33
CA ASP A 509 17.46 -17.67 6.40
C ASP A 509 17.36 -19.18 6.12
N ARG A 510 16.82 -19.57 4.95
CA ARG A 510 16.65 -20.98 4.50
C ARG A 510 15.77 -21.85 5.42
N HIS A 511 14.86 -21.23 6.17
CA HIS A 511 13.77 -21.92 6.85
C HIS A 511 12.69 -22.42 5.86
N VAL A 512 12.65 -21.84 4.67
CA VAL A 512 11.81 -22.25 3.54
C VAL A 512 12.72 -22.42 2.33
N GLU A 513 12.65 -23.58 1.67
CA GLU A 513 13.51 -23.90 0.51
C GLU A 513 13.05 -23.16 -0.75
N ASP A 514 11.74 -23.09 -0.99
CA ASP A 514 11.15 -22.45 -2.17
C ASP A 514 10.23 -21.30 -1.75
N ILE A 515 10.52 -20.10 -2.23
CA ILE A 515 9.71 -18.90 -2.02
C ILE A 515 8.23 -19.10 -2.41
N THR A 516 7.95 -19.97 -3.38
CA THR A 516 6.59 -20.26 -3.83
C THR A 516 5.75 -20.94 -2.77
N ASP A 517 6.36 -21.58 -1.75
CA ASP A 517 5.64 -22.23 -0.66
C ASP A 517 4.98 -21.22 0.30
N ILE A 518 5.43 -19.97 0.31
CA ILE A 518 4.88 -18.89 1.14
C ILE A 518 4.34 -17.71 0.34
N MET A 519 4.59 -17.68 -0.97
CA MET A 519 4.17 -16.59 -1.85
C MET A 519 2.67 -16.66 -2.18
N ILE A 520 2.01 -15.51 -2.11
CA ILE A 520 0.66 -15.28 -2.57
C ILE A 520 0.72 -14.56 -3.92
N ASP A 521 0.06 -15.12 -4.92
CA ASP A 521 0.06 -14.61 -6.31
C ASP A 521 -1.35 -14.15 -6.69
N ILE A 522 -1.53 -12.83 -6.84
CA ILE A 522 -2.81 -12.19 -7.10
C ILE A 522 -2.78 -11.57 -8.50
N GLN A 523 -3.72 -11.99 -9.34
CA GLN A 523 -3.96 -11.39 -10.65
C GLN A 523 -5.10 -10.37 -10.54
N LEU A 524 -4.78 -9.07 -10.58
CA LEU A 524 -5.76 -7.99 -10.38
C LEU A 524 -6.58 -7.67 -11.64
N ASN A 525 -5.99 -7.86 -12.82
CA ASN A 525 -6.63 -7.57 -14.11
C ASN A 525 -6.88 -8.84 -14.91
N LEU A 526 -7.80 -8.78 -15.87
CA LEU A 526 -7.88 -9.82 -16.90
C LEU A 526 -6.55 -9.81 -17.68
N SER A 527 -5.93 -10.98 -17.87
CA SER A 527 -4.62 -11.18 -18.53
C SER A 527 -4.68 -10.88 -20.05
N TYR A 528 -5.11 -9.68 -20.42
CA TYR A 528 -5.00 -9.16 -21.77
C TYR A 528 -3.63 -8.49 -21.94
N SER A 529 -3.07 -8.61 -23.13
CA SER A 529 -1.74 -8.10 -23.51
C SER A 529 -1.53 -6.59 -23.26
N ASN A 530 -2.60 -5.82 -23.06
CA ASN A 530 -2.57 -4.36 -22.93
C ASN A 530 -2.83 -3.87 -21.49
N SER A 531 -2.82 -4.77 -20.50
CA SER A 531 -2.90 -4.38 -19.09
C SER A 531 -1.54 -3.89 -18.59
N GLU A 532 -1.47 -2.66 -18.10
CA GLU A 532 -0.25 -2.10 -17.51
C GLU A 532 -0.35 -2.05 -15.98
N SER A 533 0.73 -2.41 -15.32
CA SER A 533 0.94 -2.15 -13.89
C SER A 533 1.60 -0.78 -13.77
N ILE A 534 1.08 0.09 -12.89
CA ILE A 534 1.44 1.50 -12.89
C ILE A 534 2.12 1.89 -11.58
N TYR A 535 1.49 1.58 -10.44
CA TYR A 535 2.02 1.99 -9.14
C TYR A 535 1.64 1.01 -8.02
N LEU A 536 2.53 0.91 -7.02
CA LEU A 536 2.35 0.14 -5.79
C LEU A 536 2.61 1.04 -4.58
N ALA A 537 1.79 0.94 -3.55
CA ALA A 537 2.06 1.48 -2.23
C ALA A 537 1.73 0.44 -1.15
N TYR A 538 2.55 0.36 -0.11
CA TYR A 538 2.30 -0.54 1.04
C TYR A 538 2.47 0.25 2.34
N GLU A 539 1.36 0.64 2.96
CA GLU A 539 1.36 1.36 4.24
C GLU A 539 0.16 0.95 5.09
N HIS A 540 0.26 1.16 6.41
CA HIS A 540 -0.81 0.88 7.38
C HIS A 540 -1.44 -0.52 7.23
N GLY A 541 -0.64 -1.54 6.93
CA GLY A 541 -1.10 -2.93 6.75
C GLY A 541 -1.91 -3.18 5.48
N ARG A 542 -1.89 -2.27 4.50
CA ARG A 542 -2.66 -2.35 3.25
C ARG A 542 -1.75 -2.17 2.05
N ILE A 543 -2.09 -2.85 0.96
CA ILE A 543 -1.40 -2.68 -0.31
C ILE A 543 -2.37 -2.02 -1.28
N ALA A 544 -1.96 -0.92 -1.92
CA ALA A 544 -2.72 -0.29 -2.99
C ALA A 544 -1.97 -0.44 -4.31
N VAL A 545 -2.69 -0.84 -5.36
CA VAL A 545 -2.14 -1.04 -6.70
C VAL A 545 -2.95 -0.26 -7.71
N VAL A 546 -2.27 0.55 -8.50
CA VAL A 546 -2.84 1.19 -9.69
C VAL A 546 -2.40 0.38 -10.91
N THR A 547 -3.39 0.07 -11.75
CA THR A 547 -3.19 -0.54 -13.06
C THR A 547 -3.95 0.27 -14.10
N SER A 548 -3.73 0.00 -15.39
CA SER A 548 -4.50 0.64 -16.47
C SER A 548 -6.00 0.34 -16.44
N TRP A 549 -6.43 -0.63 -15.62
CA TRP A 549 -7.84 -1.04 -15.51
C TRP A 549 -8.49 -0.61 -14.20
N GLY A 550 -7.72 -0.35 -13.15
CA GLY A 550 -8.30 0.04 -11.87
C GLY A 550 -7.28 0.31 -10.79
N LEU A 551 -7.79 0.99 -9.75
CA LEU A 551 -7.16 1.12 -8.45
C LEU A 551 -7.72 0.04 -7.51
N TYR A 552 -6.82 -0.74 -6.92
CA TYR A 552 -7.11 -1.87 -6.05
C TYR A 552 -6.53 -1.65 -4.66
N ILE A 553 -7.25 -2.10 -3.64
CA ILE A 553 -6.83 -2.15 -2.25
C ILE A 553 -6.87 -3.60 -1.80
N ILE A 554 -5.74 -4.08 -1.29
CA ILE A 554 -5.57 -5.43 -0.77
C ILE A 554 -5.35 -5.32 0.73
N HIS A 555 -6.15 -6.05 1.50
CA HIS A 555 -6.03 -6.19 2.95
C HIS A 555 -5.55 -7.60 3.27
N PRO A 556 -4.23 -7.81 3.36
CA PRO A 556 -3.71 -9.09 3.77
C PRO A 556 -3.80 -9.26 5.29
N SER A 557 -4.24 -10.44 5.73
CA SER A 557 -4.16 -10.89 7.12
C SER A 557 -3.36 -12.18 7.15
N PHE A 558 -2.14 -12.09 7.68
CA PHE A 558 -1.27 -13.24 7.78
C PHE A 558 -1.41 -13.94 9.14
N PRO A 559 -1.48 -15.27 9.15
CA PRO A 559 -1.32 -16.08 10.35
C PRO A 559 0.10 -15.91 10.92
N ALA A 560 0.30 -16.37 12.15
CA ALA A 560 1.64 -16.36 12.75
C ALA A 560 2.66 -17.11 11.87
N PRO A 561 3.95 -16.74 11.88
CA PRO A 561 4.96 -17.34 11.01
C PRO A 561 5.11 -18.86 11.20
N ASP A 562 4.74 -19.36 12.38
CA ASP A 562 4.86 -20.76 12.80
C ASP A 562 3.53 -21.53 12.66
N ASP A 563 2.44 -20.82 12.35
CA ASP A 563 1.17 -21.42 12.01
C ASP A 563 1.22 -21.78 10.52
N PHE A 564 1.11 -23.07 10.22
CA PHE A 564 1.11 -23.62 8.85
C PHE A 564 -0.25 -24.14 8.42
N TYR A 565 -1.24 -24.04 9.30
CA TYR A 565 -2.55 -24.67 9.14
C TYR A 565 -3.63 -23.64 8.79
N THR A 566 -3.47 -22.39 9.23
CA THR A 566 -4.41 -21.30 8.98
C THR A 566 -4.07 -20.50 7.74
N TYR A 567 -4.80 -20.66 6.63
CA TYR A 567 -4.52 -19.90 5.41
C TYR A 567 -4.51 -18.37 5.62
N PRO A 568 -3.64 -17.63 4.90
CA PRO A 568 -3.75 -16.17 4.81
C PRO A 568 -5.13 -15.75 4.32
N ASP A 569 -5.76 -14.81 5.02
CA ASP A 569 -7.00 -14.19 4.58
C ASP A 569 -6.68 -12.93 3.77
N ILE A 570 -7.15 -12.89 2.52
CA ILE A 570 -6.84 -11.82 1.56
C ILE A 570 -8.15 -11.23 1.04
N HIS A 571 -8.40 -9.97 1.39
CA HIS A 571 -9.52 -9.22 0.85
C HIS A 571 -9.04 -8.22 -0.21
N VAL A 572 -9.59 -8.30 -1.42
CA VAL A 572 -9.28 -7.38 -2.52
C VAL A 572 -10.51 -6.55 -2.86
N GLN A 573 -10.35 -5.23 -2.93
CA GLN A 573 -11.40 -4.31 -3.31
C GLN A 573 -10.92 -3.40 -4.43
N ARG A 574 -11.77 -3.14 -5.43
CA ARG A 574 -11.56 -2.10 -6.44
C ARG A 574 -12.21 -0.79 -6.01
N VAL A 575 -11.50 0.33 -6.15
CA VAL A 575 -12.03 1.67 -5.87
C VAL A 575 -12.86 2.14 -7.07
N ALA A 576 -14.19 2.14 -6.91
CA ALA A 576 -15.11 2.40 -8.01
C ALA A 576 -15.06 3.85 -8.53
N THR A 577 -14.76 4.83 -7.68
CA THR A 577 -14.77 6.26 -8.03
C THR A 577 -13.64 6.70 -8.95
N LEU A 578 -12.62 5.85 -9.15
CA LEU A 578 -11.41 6.16 -9.93
C LEU A 578 -11.15 5.06 -10.96
N ASN A 579 -12.07 4.91 -11.91
CA ASN A 579 -12.10 3.80 -12.87
C ASN A 579 -11.81 4.21 -14.33
N ASN A 580 -11.54 5.49 -14.61
CA ASN A 580 -11.20 5.94 -15.97
C ASN A 580 -9.83 5.39 -16.40
N THR A 581 -9.85 4.42 -17.30
CA THR A 581 -8.66 3.70 -17.79
C THR A 581 -7.66 4.58 -18.52
N ASN A 582 -8.11 5.67 -19.16
CA ASN A 582 -7.22 6.60 -19.85
C ASN A 582 -6.43 7.44 -18.85
N ILE A 583 -7.10 7.87 -17.77
CA ILE A 583 -6.48 8.69 -16.72
C ILE A 583 -5.60 7.85 -15.80
N LEU A 584 -5.96 6.60 -15.54
CA LEU A 584 -5.17 5.69 -14.70
C LEU A 584 -3.71 5.57 -15.17
N ARG A 585 -3.48 5.58 -16.49
CA ARG A 585 -2.14 5.56 -17.12
C ARG A 585 -1.28 6.77 -16.81
N GLU A 586 -1.89 7.90 -16.43
CA GLU A 586 -1.20 9.14 -16.09
C GLU A 586 -0.88 9.25 -14.58
N VAL A 587 -1.32 8.28 -13.77
CA VAL A 587 -0.96 8.21 -12.35
C VAL A 587 0.55 7.98 -12.24
N SER A 588 1.22 8.88 -11.53
CA SER A 588 2.67 8.88 -11.30
C SER A 588 3.05 8.81 -9.83
N CYS A 589 2.06 8.86 -8.93
CA CYS A 589 2.24 8.64 -7.51
C CYS A 589 0.95 8.13 -6.84
N LEU A 590 1.11 7.21 -5.90
CA LEU A 590 0.07 6.68 -5.02
C LEU A 590 0.59 6.67 -3.58
N GLN A 591 -0.18 7.16 -2.63
CA GLN A 591 0.12 7.11 -1.20
C GLN A 591 -1.09 6.61 -0.40
N LEU A 592 -0.81 6.03 0.75
CA LEU A 592 -1.78 5.50 1.69
C LEU A 592 -1.56 6.18 3.04
N THR A 593 -2.64 6.63 3.67
CA THR A 593 -2.64 7.08 5.06
C THR A 593 -3.65 6.25 5.86
N ALA A 594 -3.73 6.48 7.19
CA ALA A 594 -4.66 5.75 8.03
C ALA A 594 -6.13 5.88 7.58
N THR A 595 -6.50 7.02 6.96
CA THR A 595 -7.89 7.33 6.57
C THR A 595 -8.12 7.56 5.07
N ALA A 596 -7.10 7.57 4.21
CA ALA A 596 -7.30 7.83 2.79
C ALA A 596 -6.26 7.21 1.85
N ILE A 597 -6.65 7.13 0.58
CA ILE A 597 -5.72 6.99 -0.56
C ILE A 597 -5.49 8.36 -1.17
N TRP A 598 -4.28 8.60 -1.65
CA TRP A 598 -3.89 9.82 -2.34
C TRP A 598 -3.21 9.47 -3.65
N LEU A 599 -3.58 10.16 -4.73
CA LEU A 599 -2.98 9.97 -6.04
C LEU A 599 -3.02 11.25 -6.85
N ASN A 600 -2.09 11.39 -7.79
CA ASN A 600 -2.21 12.40 -8.82
C ASN A 600 -3.23 11.91 -9.85
N TRP A 601 -4.21 12.73 -10.18
CA TRP A 601 -5.30 12.35 -11.08
C TRP A 601 -5.67 13.50 -11.99
N HIS A 602 -6.00 13.21 -13.25
CA HIS A 602 -6.44 14.22 -14.19
C HIS A 602 -7.88 14.63 -13.90
N VAL A 603 -8.11 15.92 -13.69
CA VAL A 603 -9.44 16.48 -13.56
C VAL A 603 -9.68 17.34 -14.79
N GLU A 604 -10.61 16.91 -15.65
CA GLU A 604 -11.10 17.82 -16.69
C GLU A 604 -11.91 18.92 -16.00
N LEU A 605 -11.45 20.16 -16.16
CA LEU A 605 -12.20 21.33 -15.72
C LEU A 605 -13.00 21.83 -16.92
N ASN A 606 -14.31 21.96 -16.74
CA ASN A 606 -15.15 22.74 -17.63
C ASN A 606 -14.63 24.19 -17.69
N PRO A 607 -14.95 24.96 -18.75
CA PRO A 607 -14.55 26.36 -18.88
C PRO A 607 -14.98 27.26 -17.71
N ASP A 608 -15.98 26.84 -16.92
CA ASP A 608 -16.48 27.52 -15.73
C ASP A 608 -15.79 27.08 -14.42
N GLY A 609 -14.79 26.20 -14.51
CA GLY A 609 -14.04 25.66 -13.36
C GLY A 609 -14.73 24.50 -12.64
N SER A 610 -15.88 24.02 -13.10
CA SER A 610 -16.51 22.81 -12.59
C SER A 610 -15.84 21.53 -13.12
N VAL A 611 -15.95 20.40 -12.41
CA VAL A 611 -15.37 19.12 -12.85
C VAL A 611 -16.23 18.49 -13.95
N SER A 612 -15.67 18.24 -15.13
CA SER A 612 -16.32 17.49 -16.21
C SER A 612 -16.41 16.00 -15.84
N SER A 613 -17.61 15.43 -15.98
CA SER A 613 -17.86 14.00 -15.77
C SER A 613 -17.64 13.16 -17.04
N ASP A 614 -17.47 13.79 -18.20
CA ASP A 614 -17.67 13.14 -19.49
C ASP A 614 -16.39 13.20 -20.34
N TYR A 615 -15.71 12.07 -20.46
CA TYR A 615 -14.68 11.87 -21.49
C TYR A 615 -15.40 11.41 -22.78
N PRO A 616 -15.38 12.15 -23.90
CA PRO A 616 -15.84 11.61 -25.16
C PRO A 616 -14.87 10.52 -25.63
N SER A 617 -15.40 9.32 -25.80
CA SER A 617 -14.71 8.10 -26.22
C SER A 617 -14.33 8.12 -27.71
N GLN A 618 -13.48 9.04 -28.15
CA GLN A 618 -12.89 9.03 -29.49
C GLN A 618 -11.45 9.54 -29.47
N ILE A 619 -10.48 8.61 -29.43
CA ILE A 619 -9.15 8.87 -29.96
C ILE A 619 -9.09 8.18 -31.32
N GLN A 620 -8.91 8.98 -32.37
CA GLN A 620 -8.64 8.51 -33.72
C GLN A 620 -7.30 7.76 -33.75
N SER A 621 -7.27 6.75 -34.61
CA SER A 621 -6.20 5.78 -34.82
C SER A 621 -4.81 6.38 -35.08
N GLU A 622 -3.82 5.60 -34.65
CA GLU A 622 -2.36 5.71 -34.64
C GLU A 622 -1.62 6.00 -35.98
N GLU A 623 -2.18 6.75 -36.94
CA GLU A 623 -1.56 6.94 -38.27
C GLU A 623 -0.97 8.34 -38.56
N SER A 624 -0.89 9.25 -37.60
CA SER A 624 -0.47 10.65 -37.86
C SER A 624 0.81 11.11 -37.16
N TYR A 625 1.78 10.22 -36.89
CA TYR A 625 3.10 10.64 -36.38
C TYR A 625 4.13 11.02 -37.46
N GLU A 626 3.75 11.03 -38.74
CA GLU A 626 4.63 11.47 -39.83
C GLU A 626 4.00 12.54 -40.72
N ARG A 627 3.85 13.75 -40.19
CA ARG A 627 4.08 14.99 -40.96
C ARG A 627 4.06 16.20 -40.03
N GLY A 628 5.09 17.03 -40.18
CA GLY A 628 5.27 18.24 -39.40
C GLY A 628 4.17 19.28 -39.62
N THR A 629 4.13 20.19 -38.64
CA THR A 629 3.47 21.50 -38.63
C THR A 629 1.95 21.50 -38.78
N GLU A 630 1.26 21.41 -37.65
CA GLU A 630 0.13 22.30 -37.31
C GLU A 630 -0.08 22.28 -35.78
N VAL A 631 0.02 23.46 -35.16
CA VAL A 631 -0.17 23.66 -33.71
C VAL A 631 -1.67 23.64 -33.44
N PHE A 632 -2.23 22.46 -33.18
CA PHE A 632 -3.47 22.36 -32.43
C PHE A 632 -3.11 22.49 -30.96
N GLY A 633 -3.65 23.52 -30.30
CA GLY A 633 -3.44 23.76 -28.88
C GLY A 633 -3.95 22.58 -28.07
N GLU A 634 -3.04 21.73 -27.59
CA GLU A 634 -3.34 20.78 -26.53
C GLU A 634 -3.87 21.57 -25.33
N ILE A 635 -5.09 21.25 -24.90
CA ILE A 635 -5.60 21.70 -23.60
C ILE A 635 -4.58 21.19 -22.56
N PRO A 636 -4.01 22.05 -21.69
CA PRO A 636 -3.00 21.63 -20.73
C PRO A 636 -3.56 20.51 -19.84
N ARG A 637 -2.98 19.32 -19.94
CA ARG A 637 -3.34 18.20 -19.07
C ARG A 637 -2.97 18.56 -17.63
N SER A 638 -3.97 18.65 -16.75
CA SER A 638 -3.80 19.10 -15.37
C SER A 638 -3.94 17.91 -14.41
N LEU A 639 -2.81 17.33 -14.02
CA LEU A 639 -2.74 16.40 -12.89
C LEU A 639 -2.81 17.18 -11.58
N THR A 640 -3.85 16.95 -10.77
CA THR A 640 -4.03 17.51 -9.42
C THR A 640 -3.94 16.41 -8.36
N VAL A 641 -4.00 16.78 -7.08
CA VAL A 641 -4.06 15.79 -5.98
C VAL A 641 -5.51 15.38 -5.78
N VAL A 642 -5.79 14.08 -5.83
CA VAL A 642 -7.08 13.51 -5.43
C VAL A 642 -6.89 12.63 -4.22
N SER A 643 -7.80 12.73 -3.25
CA SER A 643 -7.90 11.80 -2.12
C SER A 643 -9.22 11.02 -2.17
N VAL A 644 -9.17 9.75 -1.77
CA VAL A 644 -10.37 8.95 -1.46
C VAL A 644 -10.36 8.65 0.02
N ASP A 645 -11.31 9.25 0.73
CA ASP A 645 -11.37 9.29 2.17
C ASP A 645 -12.31 8.20 2.71
N PHE A 646 -11.75 7.28 3.48
CA PHE A 646 -12.44 6.14 4.09
C PHE A 646 -12.82 6.39 5.56
N GLY A 647 -12.61 7.60 6.08
CA GLY A 647 -12.95 7.96 7.47
C GLY A 647 -13.86 9.17 7.64
N LEU A 648 -14.36 9.75 6.54
CA LEU A 648 -15.16 10.98 6.55
C LEU A 648 -16.65 10.76 6.23
N GLY A 649 -17.14 9.52 6.41
CA GLY A 649 -18.56 9.20 6.28
C GLY A 649 -19.36 9.54 7.54
N SER A 650 -20.33 10.45 7.37
CA SER A 650 -21.30 11.07 8.31
C SER A 650 -20.75 11.94 9.45
#